data_AF-A0A417YHN2-F1
#
_entry.id   AF-A0A417YHN2-F1
#
_cell.length_a   1.000
_cell.length_b   1.000
_cell.length_c   1.000
_cell.angle_alpha   90.00
_cell.angle_beta   90.00
_cell.angle_gamma   90.00
#
_symmetry.space_group_name_H-M   'P 1'
#
loop_
_entity.id
_entity.type
_entity.pdbx_description
1 polymer ?
#
loop_
_entity_poly.entity_id
_entity_poly.type
_entity_poly.pdbx_seq_one_letter_code
_entity_poly.pdbx_strand_id
1 'polypeptide(L)'
;MVLLLFFGVSIPVSLADAVDPDDNTGYEPENPGILDEQTDEGDKGMVVTAHPLASEVGADVLRRGGNAVDAAVAIQFALNVAEPMMSGIGGGGFFMYYDAQTEDVSIINSRERAPQGATPDMFLDKENVVTDPGKFHLGAIDMNPEGEDKQFHIGEVNVTDLDASDEEATIFDYDFTGESGEPWDSDKFSLFERGTTFQLAEDGGLINFGPPTGSNSSSYGQTTAVMDEVEDSELFIRFRTDDPGDDRRLRLWLRSDEYRSTGTTYVKNGYGVEINTKTNEIRLIQSKDSTSSTLATLPYEGTNDWQSLRFRVEGDELKVRLWEDGAEEPEDWDIETFAGSVIPFSERVQSGTSVGVPGTLKGLEEALDKWGTMELDELIQPSIDMAEQGVEVNWVLANAIASNQSKLERTAAKDVFLPEGEPLEEGEILVQEDLAKTFKLIRDQGTDVFYNGEIGEALAEAVQEFDGSMVKEDLRNYDVTEDEAVWGDYQGYDIASMPPPSSGGLTMLQLLKMFEQLELTGHDIKSPEKYHFMAEAMHLAYADRGAYMGDPEYVEVPRDGLLHPDYIAERVETISPDQANDNVQPGDPWAYQERSAPTISQQVDDKQEGQTTHYTVADQWGNLVSNTTTIEQLFGSGIMVPEYGIVLNNELTDFDAVPGGANEVQPNKRPLSSMTPTIVLRDGEPFMTVGSPGGATIITSVTQTIANVIGYGMPIKDAIEEPRIYSNSYPTIRWEYGISDTVRQLLEEMGHAWEANPTEIGNVNSIVLDEGMFIGAADSTREGTAIGLSAEDFISIDGLKSRVEQLQADDEIYEEHVARLLITHLTTVGHYKENEKMDKAIKHLEGFKQLLDQLKAADSISEHAHDTLLSGAEELLDMWQ
;
A
#
# COMPACT_ATOMS: atom_id res chain seq x y z
N MET A 1 13.95 -29.96 -65.23
CA MET A 1 15.11 -29.52 -66.02
C MET A 1 15.27 -28.02 -65.77
N VAL A 2 16.37 -27.62 -65.10
CA VAL A 2 17.00 -26.26 -65.06
C VAL A 2 16.10 -25.10 -64.54
N LEU A 3 16.28 -24.54 -63.34
CA LEU A 3 17.31 -23.61 -62.79
C LEU A 3 17.26 -22.16 -63.32
N LEU A 4 17.49 -21.22 -62.38
CA LEU A 4 17.73 -19.75 -62.43
C LEU A 4 16.50 -18.84 -62.36
N LEU A 5 16.48 -17.70 -61.65
CA LEU A 5 17.21 -17.06 -60.52
C LEU A 5 16.74 -15.59 -60.59
N PHE A 6 16.29 -14.94 -59.52
CA PHE A 6 16.53 -13.50 -59.31
C PHE A 6 16.30 -13.14 -57.83
N PHE A 7 17.07 -12.13 -57.41
CA PHE A 7 17.52 -11.79 -56.06
C PHE A 7 16.46 -11.15 -55.17
N GLY A 8 16.49 -11.47 -53.87
CA GLY A 8 15.98 -10.65 -52.79
C GLY A 8 17.13 -10.33 -51.83
N VAL A 9 17.45 -9.05 -51.67
CA VAL A 9 18.40 -8.54 -50.67
C VAL A 9 17.68 -8.54 -49.33
N SER A 10 18.10 -9.41 -48.41
CA SER A 10 17.72 -9.31 -46.99
C SER A 10 18.65 -8.30 -46.33
N ILE A 11 18.10 -7.17 -45.89
CA ILE A 11 18.71 -6.33 -44.87
C ILE A 11 18.34 -6.99 -43.53
N PRO A 12 19.29 -7.40 -42.68
CA PRO A 12 18.95 -7.79 -41.33
C PRO A 12 18.63 -6.50 -40.55
N VAL A 13 17.35 -6.31 -40.21
CA VAL A 13 17.01 -5.46 -39.08
C VAL A 13 17.47 -6.22 -37.85
N SER A 14 18.49 -5.68 -37.19
CA SER A 14 18.88 -6.07 -35.84
C SER A 14 17.64 -5.88 -34.98
N LEU A 15 17.03 -6.97 -34.49
CA LEU A 15 16.28 -6.88 -33.25
C LEU A 15 17.31 -6.45 -32.20
N ALA A 16 17.22 -5.20 -31.78
CA ALA A 16 17.67 -4.87 -30.43
C ALA A 16 16.68 -5.60 -29.52
N ASP A 17 17.21 -6.50 -28.72
CA ASP A 17 16.45 -7.27 -27.75
C ASP A 17 15.67 -6.28 -26.87
N ALA A 18 14.34 -6.41 -26.88
CA ALA A 18 13.53 -5.86 -25.82
C ALA A 18 13.89 -6.63 -24.56
N VAL A 19 14.45 -5.93 -23.57
CA VAL A 19 14.70 -6.49 -22.25
C VAL A 19 13.33 -6.84 -21.65
N ASP A 20 13.16 -8.11 -21.35
CA ASP A 20 12.02 -8.65 -20.61
C ASP A 20 12.15 -8.19 -19.15
N PRO A 21 11.20 -7.42 -18.59
CA PRO A 21 11.25 -7.02 -17.18
C PRO A 21 11.08 -8.20 -16.19
N ASP A 22 10.80 -9.41 -16.67
CA ASP A 22 10.73 -10.64 -15.85
C ASP A 22 12.01 -11.50 -15.86
N ASP A 23 13.14 -11.04 -16.42
CA ASP A 23 14.42 -11.77 -16.33
C ASP A 23 15.27 -11.39 -15.09
N ASN A 24 14.63 -11.36 -13.92
CA ASN A 24 15.30 -11.28 -12.62
C ASN A 24 15.43 -12.65 -11.94
N THR A 25 15.55 -13.73 -12.73
CA THR A 25 15.80 -15.10 -12.21
C THR A 25 17.28 -15.42 -11.99
N GLY A 26 18.16 -14.42 -12.11
CA GLY A 26 19.61 -14.61 -12.22
C GLY A 26 20.43 -14.52 -10.92
N TYR A 27 19.83 -14.11 -9.80
CA TYR A 27 20.56 -13.98 -8.52
C TYR A 27 19.61 -14.28 -7.35
N GLU A 28 19.68 -15.50 -6.80
CA GLU A 28 19.24 -15.79 -5.44
C GLU A 28 20.42 -15.45 -4.52
N PRO A 29 20.41 -14.33 -3.77
CA PRO A 29 21.32 -14.21 -2.64
C PRO A 29 21.01 -15.35 -1.66
N GLU A 30 22.05 -15.95 -1.08
CA GLU A 30 21.91 -16.95 -0.03
C GLU A 30 21.31 -16.28 1.21
N ASN A 31 19.97 -16.17 1.31
CA ASN A 31 19.34 -15.85 2.60
C ASN A 31 19.91 -16.89 3.60
N PRO A 32 20.67 -16.44 4.63
CA PRO A 32 21.37 -17.36 5.53
C PRO A 32 20.42 -18.17 6.41
N GLY A 33 19.11 -17.89 6.35
CA GLY A 33 18.05 -18.50 7.14
C GLY A 33 17.96 -17.84 8.52
N ILE A 34 17.53 -18.61 9.51
CA ILE A 34 17.38 -18.12 10.88
C ILE A 34 18.76 -17.85 11.49
N LEU A 35 18.99 -16.59 11.86
CA LEU A 35 20.19 -16.13 12.55
C LEU A 35 19.97 -16.13 14.07
N ASP A 36 21.05 -16.34 14.84
CA ASP A 36 20.98 -16.35 16.31
C ASP A 36 20.52 -14.99 16.88
N GLU A 37 20.89 -13.89 16.21
CA GLU A 37 20.56 -12.50 16.59
C GLU A 37 19.13 -12.06 16.26
N GLN A 38 18.33 -12.92 15.61
CA GLN A 38 16.91 -12.63 15.31
C GLN A 38 15.98 -12.87 16.50
N THR A 39 16.49 -13.35 17.63
CA THR A 39 15.68 -13.60 18.84
C THR A 39 16.51 -13.27 20.06
N ASP A 40 15.91 -12.57 21.02
CA ASP A 40 16.55 -12.26 22.30
C ASP A 40 15.51 -12.05 23.41
N GLU A 41 15.97 -12.06 24.66
CA GLU A 41 15.14 -11.89 25.85
C GLU A 41 15.72 -10.82 26.79
N GLY A 42 14.87 -9.98 27.40
CA GLY A 42 15.29 -8.95 28.35
C GLY A 42 14.24 -8.65 29.42
N ASP A 43 14.64 -8.13 30.58
CA ASP A 43 13.75 -7.80 31.70
C ASP A 43 13.60 -6.29 31.99
N LYS A 44 14.25 -5.46 31.16
CA LYS A 44 14.23 -3.99 31.25
C LYS A 44 13.98 -3.30 29.92
N GLY A 45 14.08 -3.99 28.80
CA GLY A 45 13.76 -3.40 27.51
C GLY A 45 14.00 -4.39 26.39
N MET A 46 13.49 -4.04 25.22
CA MET A 46 13.64 -4.83 24.01
C MET A 46 13.56 -3.91 22.80
N VAL A 47 14.45 -4.12 21.84
CA VAL A 47 14.43 -3.45 20.54
C VAL A 47 14.41 -4.51 19.46
N VAL A 48 13.47 -4.41 18.52
CA VAL A 48 13.40 -5.31 17.36
C VAL A 48 13.20 -4.48 16.10
N THR A 49 14.16 -4.54 15.18
CA THR A 49 14.13 -3.80 13.91
C THR A 49 14.54 -4.69 12.75
N ALA A 50 14.30 -4.24 11.52
CA ALA A 50 14.69 -4.95 10.31
C ALA A 50 16.21 -4.88 9.99
N HIS A 51 16.98 -4.05 10.71
CA HIS A 51 18.40 -3.83 10.41
C HIS A 51 19.27 -3.84 11.69
N PRO A 52 20.39 -4.59 11.75
CA PRO A 52 21.19 -4.72 12.97
C PRO A 52 21.69 -3.38 13.54
N LEU A 53 22.21 -2.49 12.68
CA LEU A 53 22.67 -1.16 13.11
C LEU A 53 21.57 -0.30 13.75
N ALA A 54 20.32 -0.41 13.26
CA ALA A 54 19.21 0.33 13.84
C ALA A 54 18.81 -0.26 15.19
N SER A 55 18.81 -1.59 15.33
CA SER A 55 18.59 -2.25 16.63
C SER A 55 19.62 -1.81 17.67
N GLU A 56 20.90 -1.73 17.29
CA GLU A 56 21.96 -1.30 18.21
C GLU A 56 21.81 0.18 18.61
N VAL A 57 21.49 1.07 17.66
CA VAL A 57 21.21 2.49 17.96
C VAL A 57 20.05 2.64 18.96
N GLY A 58 18.97 1.89 18.76
CA GLY A 58 17.84 1.88 19.69
C GLY A 58 18.21 1.35 21.07
N ALA A 59 18.97 0.25 21.11
CA ALA A 59 19.43 -0.35 22.35
C ALA A 59 20.35 0.61 23.13
N ASP A 60 21.27 1.30 22.45
CA ASP A 60 22.14 2.31 23.05
C ASP A 60 21.39 3.50 23.64
N VAL A 61 20.29 3.93 23.01
CA VAL A 61 19.41 4.96 23.59
C VAL A 61 18.79 4.47 24.90
N LEU A 62 18.25 3.24 24.93
CA LEU A 62 17.70 2.66 26.15
C LEU A 62 18.77 2.47 27.24
N ARG A 63 19.99 2.01 26.88
CA ARG A 63 21.13 1.85 27.82
C ARG A 63 21.52 3.18 28.47
N ARG A 64 21.44 4.29 27.73
CA ARG A 64 21.68 5.65 28.24
C ARG A 64 20.52 6.23 29.05
N GLY A 65 19.41 5.49 29.17
CA GLY A 65 18.25 5.86 29.97
C GLY A 65 17.16 6.62 29.21
N GLY A 66 17.21 6.63 27.87
CA GLY A 66 16.06 7.03 27.05
C GLY A 66 14.92 6.02 27.17
N ASN A 67 13.73 6.44 26.77
CA ASN A 67 12.53 5.59 26.76
C ASN A 67 12.25 4.98 25.38
N ALA A 68 11.15 4.24 25.26
CA ALA A 68 10.78 3.56 24.01
C ALA A 68 10.60 4.54 22.84
N VAL A 69 10.14 5.78 23.12
CA VAL A 69 9.95 6.82 22.10
C VAL A 69 11.28 7.42 21.67
N ASP A 70 12.18 7.73 22.61
CA ASP A 70 13.53 8.21 22.30
C ASP A 70 14.28 7.20 21.40
N ALA A 71 14.21 5.91 21.76
CA ALA A 71 14.81 4.83 20.99
C ALA A 71 14.17 4.69 19.60
N ALA A 72 12.84 4.77 19.51
CA ALA A 72 12.14 4.74 18.22
C ALA A 72 12.54 5.89 17.30
N VAL A 73 12.67 7.12 17.81
CA VAL A 73 13.12 8.27 17.03
C VAL A 73 14.54 8.06 16.48
N ALA A 74 15.48 7.58 17.32
CA ALA A 74 16.84 7.27 16.87
C ALA A 74 16.89 6.13 15.85
N ILE A 75 16.09 5.07 16.06
CA ILE A 75 15.93 3.95 15.11
C ILE A 75 15.46 4.48 13.75
N GLN A 76 14.48 5.39 13.72
CA GLN A 76 13.96 5.93 12.46
C GLN A 76 15.04 6.63 11.63
N PHE A 77 15.89 7.43 12.25
CA PHE A 77 17.00 8.08 11.55
C PHE A 77 18.06 7.07 11.12
N ALA A 78 18.36 6.05 11.94
CA ALA A 78 19.29 4.99 11.57
C ALA A 78 18.80 4.18 10.36
N LEU A 79 17.51 3.82 10.33
CA LEU A 79 16.87 3.14 9.20
C LEU A 79 16.87 4.01 7.94
N ASN A 80 16.72 5.33 8.03
CA ASN A 80 16.85 6.21 6.87
C ASN A 80 18.24 6.08 6.21
N VAL A 81 19.30 5.82 6.99
CA VAL A 81 20.67 5.66 6.47
C VAL A 81 20.92 4.25 5.97
N ALA A 82 20.52 3.24 6.76
CA ALA A 82 20.85 1.84 6.50
C ALA A 82 19.88 1.15 5.52
N GLU A 83 18.60 1.53 5.54
CA GLU A 83 17.55 1.03 4.63
C GLU A 83 16.84 2.19 3.89
N PRO A 84 17.59 3.03 3.13
CA PRO A 84 17.04 4.23 2.49
C PRO A 84 15.99 3.92 1.41
N MET A 85 15.91 2.66 0.98
CA MET A 85 14.93 2.18 0.01
C MET A 85 13.55 1.91 0.64
N MET A 86 13.42 1.80 1.96
CA MET A 86 12.17 1.40 2.61
C MET A 86 11.51 2.50 3.42
N SER A 87 12.31 3.35 4.09
CA SER A 87 11.78 4.42 4.92
C SER A 87 12.75 5.60 5.01
N GLY A 88 12.20 6.77 5.37
CA GLY A 88 13.00 7.96 5.61
C GLY A 88 12.17 9.22 5.84
N ILE A 89 12.85 10.34 6.05
CA ILE A 89 12.22 11.65 6.24
C ILE A 89 11.48 12.17 4.99
N GLY A 90 11.69 11.53 3.84
CA GLY A 90 10.96 11.77 2.59
C GLY A 90 9.67 10.98 2.44
N GLY A 91 9.23 10.24 3.47
CA GLY A 91 7.97 9.49 3.49
C GLY A 91 7.10 9.79 4.71
N GLY A 92 6.41 8.76 5.20
CA GLY A 92 5.44 8.83 6.29
C GLY A 92 5.29 7.51 7.05
N GLY A 93 4.32 7.44 7.96
CA GLY A 93 4.09 6.24 8.75
C GLY A 93 3.01 6.38 9.81
N PHE A 94 2.96 5.36 10.66
CA PHE A 94 2.03 5.27 11.78
C PHE A 94 2.77 4.83 13.04
N PHE A 95 2.91 5.77 13.97
CA PHE A 95 3.61 5.57 15.23
C PHE A 95 2.59 5.24 16.32
N MET A 96 2.43 3.97 16.66
CA MET A 96 1.55 3.53 17.74
C MET A 96 2.33 3.44 19.06
N TYR A 97 1.78 4.02 20.12
CA TYR A 97 2.39 4.12 21.43
C TYR A 97 1.42 3.62 22.50
N TYR A 98 1.89 2.72 23.36
CA TYR A 98 1.22 2.37 24.61
C TYR A 98 1.93 3.07 25.77
N ASP A 99 1.17 3.90 26.49
CA ASP A 99 1.62 4.59 27.70
C ASP A 99 1.30 3.72 28.92
N ALA A 100 2.33 3.18 29.58
CA ALA A 100 2.14 2.33 30.76
C ALA A 100 1.66 3.09 32.00
N GLN A 101 1.79 4.42 32.01
CA GLN A 101 1.30 5.25 33.11
C GLN A 101 -0.21 5.48 33.02
N THR A 102 -0.73 5.68 31.80
CA THR A 102 -2.16 5.94 31.59
C THR A 102 -2.94 4.70 31.15
N GLU A 103 -2.26 3.62 30.75
CA GLU A 103 -2.82 2.39 30.19
C GLU A 103 -3.59 2.64 28.87
N ASP A 104 -3.15 3.65 28.09
CA ASP A 104 -3.79 4.05 26.83
C ASP A 104 -2.91 3.77 25.60
N VAL A 105 -3.56 3.45 24.48
CA VAL A 105 -2.92 3.35 23.16
C VAL A 105 -3.24 4.61 22.36
N SER A 106 -2.20 5.33 21.92
CA SER A 106 -2.28 6.52 21.07
C SER A 106 -1.53 6.31 19.75
N ILE A 107 -1.94 7.01 18.70
CA ILE A 107 -1.31 6.93 17.38
C ILE A 107 -0.96 8.33 16.91
N ILE A 108 0.30 8.54 16.54
CA ILE A 108 0.69 9.68 15.71
C ILE A 108 0.66 9.23 14.25
N ASN A 109 -0.25 9.84 13.49
CA ASN A 109 -0.43 9.62 12.08
C ASN A 109 0.35 10.66 11.29
N SER A 110 1.46 10.19 10.70
CA SER A 110 2.35 10.97 9.85
C SER A 110 2.21 10.57 8.39
N ARG A 111 1.03 10.10 7.97
CA ARG A 111 0.73 9.76 6.58
C ARG A 111 0.86 10.99 5.69
N GLU A 112 1.38 10.78 4.51
CA GLU A 112 1.55 11.82 3.50
C GLU A 112 0.21 12.34 2.99
N ARG A 113 0.19 13.60 2.57
CA ARG A 113 -0.99 14.25 2.00
C ARG A 113 -0.80 14.61 0.53
N ALA A 114 -1.89 14.48 -0.21
CA ALA A 114 -2.26 15.25 -1.40
C ALA A 114 -1.64 16.66 -1.49
N PRO A 115 -0.69 17.06 -2.37
CA PRO A 115 -0.49 18.49 -2.56
C PRO A 115 -1.78 19.15 -3.04
N GLN A 116 -1.97 20.45 -2.78
CA GLN A 116 -3.21 21.15 -3.15
C GLN A 116 -3.46 21.18 -4.67
N GLY A 117 -2.41 21.00 -5.47
CA GLY A 117 -2.50 20.89 -6.93
C GLY A 117 -2.82 19.49 -7.46
N ALA A 118 -2.99 18.47 -6.61
CA ALA A 118 -3.42 17.14 -7.04
C ALA A 118 -4.86 17.16 -7.54
N THR A 119 -5.16 16.38 -8.58
CA THR A 119 -6.51 16.27 -9.15
C THR A 119 -6.93 14.80 -9.22
N PRO A 120 -8.26 14.50 -9.16
CA PRO A 120 -8.75 13.12 -9.27
C PRO A 120 -8.17 12.38 -10.48
N ASP A 121 -8.07 13.05 -11.62
CA ASP A 121 -7.64 12.48 -12.91
C ASP A 121 -6.11 12.48 -13.14
N MET A 122 -5.28 12.81 -12.13
CA MET A 122 -3.82 12.97 -12.32
C MET A 122 -3.08 11.66 -12.68
N PHE A 123 -3.72 10.51 -12.51
CA PHE A 123 -3.22 9.18 -12.89
C PHE A 123 -3.79 8.66 -14.22
N LEU A 124 -4.56 9.48 -14.92
CA LEU A 124 -5.07 9.16 -16.24
C LEU A 124 -4.23 9.84 -17.31
N ASP A 125 -3.97 9.11 -18.39
CA ASP A 125 -3.22 9.62 -19.52
C ASP A 125 -4.08 10.58 -20.32
N LYS A 126 -3.87 11.89 -20.09
CA LYS A 126 -4.48 12.99 -20.86
C LYS A 126 -4.05 12.96 -22.33
N GLU A 127 -2.89 12.37 -22.58
CA GLU A 127 -2.37 11.81 -23.84
C GLU A 127 -3.42 11.04 -24.64
N ASN A 128 -4.24 10.27 -23.94
CA ASN A 128 -5.17 9.28 -24.48
C ASN A 128 -6.64 9.74 -24.45
N VAL A 129 -6.92 11.03 -24.21
CA VAL A 129 -8.28 11.61 -24.23
C VAL A 129 -8.68 12.04 -25.65
N VAL A 130 -9.94 11.87 -26.04
CA VAL A 130 -10.49 12.37 -27.31
C VAL A 130 -10.98 13.81 -27.08
N THR A 131 -10.24 14.78 -27.60
CA THR A 131 -10.50 16.21 -27.37
C THR A 131 -11.18 16.91 -28.54
N ASP A 132 -11.06 16.37 -29.76
CA ASP A 132 -11.70 16.96 -30.94
C ASP A 132 -13.24 16.75 -30.88
N PRO A 133 -14.05 17.72 -31.34
CA PRO A 133 -15.49 17.54 -31.45
C PRO A 133 -15.83 16.45 -32.46
N GLY A 134 -16.99 15.81 -32.30
CA GLY A 134 -17.40 14.71 -33.17
C GLY A 134 -18.91 14.53 -33.24
N LYS A 135 -19.35 13.46 -33.90
CA LYS A 135 -20.76 13.15 -34.14
C LYS A 135 -21.24 11.93 -33.38
N PHE A 136 -22.55 11.72 -33.42
CA PHE A 136 -23.16 10.47 -33.00
C PHE A 136 -23.00 9.38 -34.07
N HIS A 137 -22.47 8.23 -33.65
CA HIS A 137 -22.34 7.03 -34.48
C HIS A 137 -23.01 5.83 -33.81
N LEU A 138 -23.81 5.08 -34.57
CA LEU A 138 -24.55 3.90 -34.11
C LEU A 138 -24.07 2.65 -34.85
N GLY A 139 -23.54 1.69 -34.10
CA GLY A 139 -23.07 0.41 -34.61
C GLY A 139 -23.82 -0.76 -33.99
N ALA A 140 -24.02 -1.84 -34.75
CA ALA A 140 -24.62 -3.08 -34.25
C ALA A 140 -23.83 -4.29 -34.76
N ILE A 141 -23.63 -5.31 -33.94
CA ILE A 141 -22.91 -6.55 -34.27
C ILE A 141 -23.67 -7.76 -33.75
N ASP A 142 -23.73 -8.81 -34.57
CA ASP A 142 -24.09 -10.16 -34.16
C ASP A 142 -22.88 -11.09 -34.34
N MET A 143 -22.45 -11.70 -33.24
CA MET A 143 -21.29 -12.61 -33.18
C MET A 143 -21.70 -14.08 -33.36
N ASN A 144 -22.99 -14.42 -33.35
CA ASN A 144 -23.48 -15.79 -33.50
C ASN A 144 -24.34 -15.96 -34.78
N PRO A 145 -23.77 -16.51 -35.85
CA PRO A 145 -24.43 -16.59 -37.16
C PRO A 145 -25.53 -17.67 -37.27
N GLU A 146 -25.75 -18.49 -36.24
CA GLU A 146 -26.75 -19.56 -36.26
C GLU A 146 -28.07 -19.10 -35.61
N GLY A 147 -29.16 -19.07 -36.40
CA GLY A 147 -30.52 -18.72 -35.96
C GLY A 147 -31.29 -17.92 -37.03
N GLU A 148 -32.63 -17.99 -37.03
CA GLU A 148 -33.51 -17.09 -37.79
C GLU A 148 -34.18 -16.12 -36.80
N ASP A 149 -34.38 -14.86 -37.21
CA ASP A 149 -35.06 -13.77 -36.46
C ASP A 149 -34.38 -13.29 -35.17
N LYS A 150 -33.25 -12.54 -35.29
CA LYS A 150 -32.55 -11.88 -34.17
C LYS A 150 -32.56 -10.36 -34.34
N GLN A 151 -33.10 -9.60 -33.38
CA GLN A 151 -33.39 -8.18 -33.57
C GLN A 151 -32.98 -7.28 -32.39
N PHE A 152 -32.43 -6.10 -32.69
CA PHE A 152 -32.42 -4.98 -31.74
C PHE A 152 -33.50 -3.98 -32.14
N HIS A 153 -34.24 -3.48 -31.15
CA HIS A 153 -35.23 -2.43 -31.35
C HIS A 153 -34.72 -1.11 -30.77
N ILE A 154 -34.90 -0.03 -31.52
CA ILE A 154 -34.65 1.35 -31.09
C ILE A 154 -35.96 2.12 -31.19
N GLY A 155 -36.38 2.71 -30.07
CA GLY A 155 -37.59 3.51 -29.97
C GLY A 155 -37.31 4.98 -30.29
N GLU A 156 -36.26 5.54 -29.71
CA GLU A 156 -35.97 6.98 -29.76
C GLU A 156 -34.47 7.21 -29.64
N VAL A 157 -33.96 8.24 -30.33
CA VAL A 157 -32.59 8.74 -30.22
C VAL A 157 -32.62 10.26 -30.15
N ASN A 158 -32.12 10.81 -29.06
CA ASN A 158 -31.97 12.25 -28.86
C ASN A 158 -30.52 12.57 -28.52
N VAL A 159 -29.90 13.50 -29.24
CA VAL A 159 -28.56 14.03 -28.94
C VAL A 159 -28.68 15.51 -28.65
N THR A 160 -28.12 15.92 -27.52
CA THR A 160 -28.10 17.28 -27.01
C THR A 160 -26.66 17.80 -26.97
N ASP A 161 -26.44 19.02 -27.45
CA ASP A 161 -25.25 19.84 -27.25
C ASP A 161 -25.35 20.52 -25.89
N LEU A 162 -24.37 20.25 -25.02
CA LEU A 162 -24.36 20.79 -23.66
C LEU A 162 -23.86 22.23 -23.59
N ASP A 163 -23.14 22.69 -24.63
CA ASP A 163 -22.63 24.06 -24.72
C ASP A 163 -23.64 25.03 -25.34
N ALA A 164 -24.71 24.51 -25.95
CA ALA A 164 -25.76 25.29 -26.57
C ALA A 164 -26.78 25.83 -25.55
N SER A 165 -27.36 26.99 -25.84
CA SER A 165 -28.46 27.54 -25.02
C SER A 165 -29.72 26.66 -25.09
N ASP A 166 -30.52 26.59 -24.02
CA ASP A 166 -31.74 25.75 -23.91
C ASP A 166 -32.68 25.76 -25.13
N GLU A 167 -32.77 26.85 -25.89
CA GLU A 167 -33.64 26.93 -27.08
C GLU A 167 -33.09 26.17 -28.32
N GLU A 168 -31.80 25.80 -28.34
CA GLU A 168 -31.11 25.11 -29.45
C GLU A 168 -30.29 23.88 -28.97
N ALA A 169 -30.43 23.45 -27.73
CA ALA A 169 -29.62 22.39 -27.13
C ALA A 169 -29.78 21.03 -27.84
N THR A 170 -30.98 20.68 -28.29
CA THR A 170 -31.19 19.44 -29.05
C THR A 170 -30.73 19.58 -30.51
N ILE A 171 -29.60 18.95 -30.83
CA ILE A 171 -28.95 18.99 -32.15
C ILE A 171 -29.38 17.83 -33.06
N PHE A 172 -29.85 16.74 -32.48
CA PHE A 172 -30.40 15.60 -33.20
C PHE A 172 -31.54 14.97 -32.42
N ASP A 173 -32.67 14.74 -33.06
CA ASP A 173 -33.85 14.16 -32.43
C ASP A 173 -34.60 13.29 -33.44
N TYR A 174 -34.83 12.03 -33.08
CA TYR A 174 -35.50 11.06 -33.95
C TYR A 174 -36.26 9.99 -33.16
N ASP A 175 -37.60 9.98 -33.33
CA ASP A 175 -38.52 8.99 -32.75
C ASP A 175 -38.97 7.97 -33.81
N PHE A 176 -38.74 6.69 -33.53
CA PHE A 176 -39.07 5.56 -34.40
C PHE A 176 -40.38 4.84 -34.02
N THR A 177 -41.07 5.23 -32.95
CA THR A 177 -42.25 4.54 -32.38
C THR A 177 -43.55 4.76 -33.16
N GLY A 178 -43.53 5.60 -34.19
CA GLY A 178 -44.64 5.77 -35.13
C GLY A 178 -45.61 6.93 -34.85
N GLU A 179 -45.34 7.81 -33.87
CA GLU A 179 -46.07 9.08 -33.77
C GLU A 179 -45.57 10.13 -34.78
N SER A 180 -44.28 10.06 -35.17
CA SER A 180 -43.70 10.81 -36.32
C SER A 180 -43.56 9.94 -37.59
N GLY A 181 -43.34 8.63 -37.45
CA GLY A 181 -43.58 7.60 -38.49
C GLY A 181 -42.68 7.60 -39.73
N GLU A 182 -41.54 8.30 -39.73
CA GLU A 182 -40.67 8.34 -40.92
C GLU A 182 -39.68 7.15 -40.94
N PRO A 183 -39.50 6.46 -42.08
CA PRO A 183 -38.50 5.40 -42.23
C PRO A 183 -37.11 5.94 -42.02
N TRP A 184 -36.13 5.04 -41.83
CA TRP A 184 -34.71 5.39 -41.85
C TRP A 184 -34.42 6.39 -42.99
N ASP A 185 -34.20 7.64 -42.62
CA ASP A 185 -34.11 8.74 -43.57
C ASP A 185 -32.65 8.94 -43.93
N SER A 186 -32.29 8.70 -45.19
CA SER A 186 -30.92 8.91 -45.68
C SER A 186 -30.47 10.38 -45.57
N ASP A 187 -31.42 11.31 -45.47
CA ASP A 187 -31.15 12.73 -45.26
C ASP A 187 -30.88 13.04 -43.77
N LYS A 188 -31.26 12.14 -42.85
CA LYS A 188 -30.99 12.21 -41.41
C LYS A 188 -29.90 11.26 -40.92
N PHE A 189 -29.68 10.16 -41.64
CA PHE A 189 -28.71 9.14 -41.31
C PHE A 189 -28.01 8.60 -42.55
N SER A 190 -26.68 8.57 -42.53
CA SER A 190 -25.90 7.90 -43.58
C SER A 190 -25.64 6.45 -43.19
N LEU A 191 -26.14 5.49 -43.98
CA LEU A 191 -25.97 4.04 -43.74
C LEU A 191 -24.74 3.49 -44.46
N PHE A 192 -23.92 2.70 -43.77
CA PHE A 192 -22.77 1.99 -44.35
C PHE A 192 -22.98 0.47 -44.21
N GLU A 193 -23.33 -0.20 -45.31
CA GLU A 193 -23.83 -1.59 -45.26
C GLU A 193 -22.76 -2.67 -45.48
N ARG A 194 -22.76 -3.67 -44.58
CA ARG A 194 -22.30 -5.06 -44.83
C ARG A 194 -23.15 -6.06 -44.03
N GLY A 195 -24.29 -6.45 -44.60
CA GLY A 195 -25.08 -7.59 -44.10
C GLY A 195 -26.11 -7.27 -43.03
N THR A 196 -26.09 -6.11 -42.37
CA THR A 196 -27.17 -5.67 -41.46
C THR A 196 -28.05 -4.62 -42.13
N THR A 197 -29.37 -4.68 -41.93
CA THR A 197 -30.34 -3.74 -42.51
C THR A 197 -31.18 -3.09 -41.42
N PHE A 198 -31.60 -1.85 -41.64
CA PHE A 198 -32.50 -1.12 -40.75
C PHE A 198 -33.90 -1.06 -41.38
N GLN A 199 -34.94 -1.38 -40.61
CA GLN A 199 -36.34 -1.41 -41.07
C GLN A 199 -37.25 -0.78 -40.00
N LEU A 200 -38.48 -0.42 -40.35
CA LEU A 200 -39.50 -0.04 -39.35
C LEU A 200 -40.39 -1.23 -39.04
N ALA A 201 -40.73 -1.39 -37.76
CA ALA A 201 -41.73 -2.33 -37.25
C ALA A 201 -42.87 -1.58 -36.53
N GLU A 202 -43.93 -2.30 -36.14
CA GLU A 202 -45.12 -1.72 -35.48
C GLU A 202 -44.80 -1.08 -34.11
N ASP A 203 -43.64 -1.40 -33.55
CA ASP A 203 -43.19 -0.96 -32.23
C ASP A 203 -41.86 -0.19 -32.21
N GLY A 204 -41.26 0.15 -33.36
CA GLY A 204 -40.03 0.93 -33.40
C GLY A 204 -39.13 0.70 -34.62
N GLY A 205 -37.94 1.28 -34.57
CA GLY A 205 -36.86 1.04 -35.52
C GLY A 205 -36.21 -0.30 -35.24
N LEU A 206 -36.00 -1.10 -36.30
CA LEU A 206 -35.60 -2.49 -36.22
C LEU A 206 -34.25 -2.71 -36.92
N ILE A 207 -33.25 -3.16 -36.17
CA ILE A 207 -31.96 -3.57 -36.70
C ILE A 207 -32.00 -5.08 -36.97
N ASN A 208 -32.03 -5.45 -38.25
CA ASN A 208 -32.04 -6.84 -38.71
C ASN A 208 -30.65 -7.28 -39.16
N PHE A 209 -30.09 -8.28 -38.50
CA PHE A 209 -28.83 -8.90 -38.89
C PHE A 209 -29.07 -9.91 -40.02
N GLY A 210 -28.48 -9.68 -41.18
CA GLY A 210 -28.54 -10.61 -42.33
C GLY A 210 -27.45 -11.67 -42.27
N PRO A 211 -27.39 -12.59 -43.26
CA PRO A 211 -26.47 -13.71 -43.25
C PRO A 211 -25.00 -13.25 -43.36
N PRO A 212 -24.07 -13.90 -42.64
CA PRO A 212 -22.67 -13.49 -42.62
C PRO A 212 -21.98 -13.61 -43.97
N THR A 213 -21.01 -12.72 -44.26
CA THR A 213 -20.16 -12.83 -45.45
C THR A 213 -18.85 -13.59 -45.16
N GLY A 214 -18.84 -14.92 -45.29
CA GLY A 214 -17.63 -15.75 -45.15
C GLY A 214 -17.73 -16.84 -44.07
N SER A 215 -16.78 -17.78 -44.05
CA SER A 215 -16.89 -19.02 -43.24
C SER A 215 -16.71 -18.84 -41.72
N ASN A 216 -16.30 -17.66 -41.24
CA ASN A 216 -16.14 -17.29 -39.82
C ASN A 216 -16.69 -15.87 -39.55
N SER A 217 -17.78 -15.44 -40.19
CA SER A 217 -18.16 -14.02 -40.18
C SER A 217 -19.24 -13.68 -39.15
N SER A 218 -19.07 -12.52 -38.50
CA SER A 218 -20.11 -11.76 -37.82
C SER A 218 -20.90 -10.93 -38.83
N SER A 219 -22.11 -10.54 -38.47
CA SER A 219 -22.92 -9.57 -39.22
C SER A 219 -22.89 -8.24 -38.48
N TYR A 220 -22.71 -7.14 -39.20
CA TYR A 220 -22.64 -5.82 -38.57
C TYR A 220 -23.26 -4.70 -39.41
N GLY A 221 -23.72 -3.65 -38.75
CA GLY A 221 -24.35 -2.47 -39.34
C GLY A 221 -23.83 -1.19 -38.70
N GLN A 222 -23.78 -0.12 -39.49
CA GLN A 222 -23.21 1.17 -39.07
C GLN A 222 -23.97 2.33 -39.65
N THR A 223 -24.07 3.38 -38.86
CA THR A 223 -24.61 4.65 -39.32
C THR A 223 -24.13 5.84 -38.48
N THR A 224 -24.16 7.01 -39.11
CA THR A 224 -23.90 8.32 -38.50
C THR A 224 -25.09 9.24 -38.76
N ALA A 225 -25.43 10.06 -37.78
CA ALA A 225 -26.46 11.08 -37.91
C ALA A 225 -25.96 12.28 -38.75
N VAL A 226 -26.86 12.89 -39.51
CA VAL A 226 -26.61 14.15 -40.22
C VAL A 226 -26.83 15.30 -39.24
N MET A 227 -25.82 15.53 -38.42
CA MET A 227 -25.74 16.58 -37.40
C MET A 227 -24.38 17.31 -37.49
N ASP A 228 -24.30 18.47 -36.84
CA ASP A 228 -23.03 19.18 -36.62
C ASP A 228 -22.18 18.44 -35.57
N GLU A 229 -20.87 18.67 -35.59
CA GLU A 229 -19.94 18.11 -34.61
C GLU A 229 -20.06 18.88 -33.30
N VAL A 230 -20.02 18.16 -32.18
CA VAL A 230 -20.11 18.69 -30.83
C VAL A 230 -19.01 18.15 -29.94
N GLU A 231 -18.58 18.98 -29.01
CA GLU A 231 -17.52 18.66 -28.05
C GLU A 231 -18.13 17.98 -26.82
N ASP A 232 -19.03 18.70 -26.14
CA ASP A 232 -19.79 18.22 -25.01
C ASP A 232 -21.20 17.84 -25.44
N SER A 233 -21.59 16.59 -25.22
CA SER A 233 -22.82 16.05 -25.74
C SER A 233 -23.45 14.98 -24.87
N GLU A 234 -24.76 14.87 -24.99
CA GLU A 234 -25.54 13.87 -24.28
C GLU A 234 -26.45 13.12 -25.25
N LEU A 235 -26.47 11.80 -25.14
CA LEU A 235 -27.35 10.89 -25.85
C LEU A 235 -28.41 10.34 -24.90
N PHE A 236 -29.67 10.43 -25.29
CA PHE A 236 -30.74 9.60 -24.77
C PHE A 236 -31.15 8.58 -25.85
N ILE A 237 -31.28 7.32 -25.45
CA ILE A 237 -31.77 6.24 -26.31
C ILE A 237 -32.79 5.39 -25.57
N ARG A 238 -33.83 4.98 -26.32
CA ARG A 238 -34.77 3.95 -25.89
C ARG A 238 -34.53 2.68 -26.69
N PHE A 239 -34.28 1.55 -26.03
CA PHE A 239 -33.92 0.29 -26.70
C PHE A 239 -34.54 -0.95 -26.03
N ARG A 240 -34.56 -2.07 -26.75
CA ARG A 240 -34.81 -3.41 -26.19
C ARG A 240 -34.24 -4.51 -27.11
N THR A 241 -34.18 -5.73 -26.58
CA THR A 241 -33.81 -6.95 -27.30
C THR A 241 -34.94 -7.98 -27.24
N ASP A 242 -34.99 -8.93 -28.17
CA ASP A 242 -35.98 -10.02 -28.23
C ASP A 242 -35.51 -11.33 -27.57
N ASP A 243 -34.19 -11.47 -27.35
CA ASP A 243 -33.55 -12.64 -26.76
C ASP A 243 -32.31 -12.24 -25.92
N PRO A 244 -32.47 -12.01 -24.60
CA PRO A 244 -31.43 -11.48 -23.72
C PRO A 244 -30.29 -12.47 -23.40
N GLY A 245 -30.17 -13.60 -24.11
CA GLY A 245 -29.05 -14.56 -23.95
C GLY A 245 -28.12 -14.69 -25.17
N ASP A 246 -28.43 -14.02 -26.28
CA ASP A 246 -27.67 -14.16 -27.54
C ASP A 246 -26.43 -13.25 -27.60
N ASP A 247 -25.42 -13.57 -28.42
CA ASP A 247 -24.15 -12.79 -28.53
C ASP A 247 -24.28 -11.59 -29.47
N ARG A 248 -24.96 -10.54 -28.98
CA ARG A 248 -25.24 -9.33 -29.74
C ARG A 248 -24.76 -8.09 -29.01
N ARG A 249 -24.38 -7.10 -29.80
CA ARG A 249 -23.80 -5.86 -29.30
C ARG A 249 -24.40 -4.65 -30.01
N LEU A 250 -24.95 -3.72 -29.23
CA LEU A 250 -25.35 -2.40 -29.70
C LEU A 250 -24.34 -1.38 -29.20
N ARG A 251 -23.76 -0.58 -30.09
CA ARG A 251 -22.74 0.42 -29.76
C ARG A 251 -23.21 1.82 -30.15
N LEU A 252 -23.13 2.71 -29.20
CA LEU A 252 -23.53 4.10 -29.32
C LEU A 252 -22.31 4.96 -29.05
N TRP A 253 -21.92 5.81 -29.98
CA TRP A 253 -20.71 6.63 -29.87
C TRP A 253 -21.05 8.11 -29.89
N LEU A 254 -20.45 8.88 -28.99
CA LEU A 254 -20.45 10.34 -28.91
C LEU A 254 -19.03 10.88 -29.09
N ARG A 255 -18.93 12.17 -29.46
CA ARG A 255 -17.66 12.85 -29.77
C ARG A 255 -16.78 12.02 -30.73
N SER A 256 -17.43 11.39 -31.72
CA SER A 256 -16.77 10.40 -32.57
C SER A 256 -16.57 10.86 -34.01
N ASP A 257 -15.49 10.40 -34.64
CA ASP A 257 -15.07 10.88 -35.97
C ASP A 257 -15.61 10.04 -37.14
N GLU A 258 -14.86 9.05 -37.61
CA GLU A 258 -15.24 8.14 -38.68
C GLU A 258 -15.06 6.69 -38.25
N TYR A 259 -15.82 5.78 -38.86
CA TYR A 259 -15.56 4.34 -38.69
C TYR A 259 -14.22 3.95 -39.32
N ARG A 260 -13.54 2.96 -38.76
CA ARG A 260 -12.31 2.41 -39.35
C ARG A 260 -12.54 2.06 -40.83
N SER A 261 -11.54 2.38 -41.66
CA SER A 261 -11.54 2.16 -43.12
C SER A 261 -11.81 0.70 -43.57
N THR A 262 -11.80 -0.26 -42.64
CA THR A 262 -12.04 -1.69 -42.88
C THR A 262 -13.49 -2.13 -42.66
N GLY A 263 -14.40 -1.21 -42.32
CA GLY A 263 -15.81 -1.50 -42.07
C GLY A 263 -16.00 -2.36 -40.83
N THR A 264 -15.56 -1.89 -39.67
CA THR A 264 -15.86 -2.50 -38.35
C THR A 264 -16.63 -1.47 -37.51
N THR A 265 -17.47 -1.88 -36.56
CA THR A 265 -18.33 -0.96 -35.76
C THR A 265 -17.55 -0.13 -34.73
N TYR A 266 -16.26 0.07 -34.96
CA TYR A 266 -15.38 0.89 -34.15
C TYR A 266 -15.11 2.20 -34.89
N VAL A 267 -15.26 3.30 -34.18
CA VAL A 267 -14.81 4.63 -34.63
C VAL A 267 -13.28 4.71 -34.52
N LYS A 268 -12.66 5.69 -35.16
CA LYS A 268 -11.22 5.93 -35.02
C LYS A 268 -10.94 6.67 -33.71
N ASN A 269 -11.73 7.68 -33.41
CA ASN A 269 -11.75 8.43 -32.15
C ASN A 269 -13.19 8.56 -31.66
N GLY A 270 -13.40 8.46 -30.35
CA GLY A 270 -14.69 8.75 -29.70
C GLY A 270 -14.92 7.95 -28.43
N TYR A 271 -15.97 8.33 -27.71
CA TYR A 271 -16.45 7.60 -26.53
C TYR A 271 -17.74 6.89 -26.89
N GLY A 272 -17.97 5.72 -26.33
CA GLY A 272 -19.19 4.99 -26.62
C GLY A 272 -19.64 4.08 -25.51
N VAL A 273 -20.88 3.61 -25.65
CA VAL A 273 -21.50 2.64 -24.76
C VAL A 273 -21.87 1.40 -25.58
N GLU A 274 -21.37 0.24 -25.16
CA GLU A 274 -21.68 -1.08 -25.73
C GLU A 274 -22.65 -1.82 -24.81
N ILE A 275 -23.86 -2.11 -25.29
CA ILE A 275 -24.80 -3.03 -24.65
C ILE A 275 -24.49 -4.44 -25.16
N ASN A 276 -24.07 -5.35 -24.28
CA ASN A 276 -23.70 -6.72 -24.60
C ASN A 276 -24.68 -7.72 -23.97
N THR A 277 -25.53 -8.34 -24.80
CA THR A 277 -26.59 -9.24 -24.35
C THR A 277 -26.10 -10.63 -23.94
N LYS A 278 -24.84 -10.99 -24.22
CA LYS A 278 -24.31 -12.30 -23.78
C LYS A 278 -23.76 -12.25 -22.37
N THR A 279 -23.08 -11.16 -22.04
CA THR A 279 -22.52 -10.96 -20.71
C THR A 279 -23.47 -10.20 -19.79
N ASN A 280 -24.58 -9.67 -20.31
CA ASN A 280 -25.50 -8.80 -19.57
C ASN A 280 -24.78 -7.60 -18.95
N GLU A 281 -23.95 -6.96 -19.78
CA GLU A 281 -23.13 -5.82 -19.39
C GLU A 281 -23.35 -4.64 -20.34
N ILE A 282 -23.39 -3.45 -19.75
CA ILE A 282 -23.20 -2.18 -20.43
C ILE A 282 -21.74 -1.77 -20.23
N ARG A 283 -21.00 -1.57 -21.31
CA ARG A 283 -19.58 -1.19 -21.26
C ARG A 283 -19.40 0.22 -21.79
N LEU A 284 -18.89 1.12 -20.97
CA LEU A 284 -18.36 2.39 -21.44
C LEU A 284 -16.99 2.13 -22.08
N ILE A 285 -16.84 2.51 -23.34
CA ILE A 285 -15.68 2.24 -24.18
C ILE A 285 -15.12 3.52 -24.76
N GLN A 286 -13.82 3.53 -25.01
CA GLN A 286 -13.11 4.60 -25.71
C GLN A 286 -12.47 4.04 -26.97
N SER A 287 -12.37 4.86 -28.01
CA SER A 287 -11.45 4.67 -29.13
C SER A 287 -10.56 5.89 -29.28
N LYS A 288 -9.25 5.69 -29.39
CA LYS A 288 -8.30 6.73 -29.81
C LYS A 288 -7.32 6.15 -30.80
N ASP A 289 -7.14 6.83 -31.93
CA ASP A 289 -6.30 6.38 -33.04
C ASP A 289 -6.53 4.92 -33.45
N SER A 290 -7.79 4.50 -33.44
CA SER A 290 -8.26 3.13 -33.73
C SER A 290 -7.89 2.04 -32.70
N THR A 291 -7.35 2.42 -31.55
CA THR A 291 -7.17 1.54 -30.39
C THR A 291 -8.38 1.70 -29.48
N SER A 292 -9.03 0.60 -29.10
CA SER A 292 -10.23 0.65 -28.24
C SER A 292 -9.97 0.04 -26.87
N SER A 293 -10.46 0.68 -25.82
CA SER A 293 -10.40 0.24 -24.43
C SER A 293 -11.80 0.28 -23.81
N THR A 294 -12.03 -0.54 -22.79
CA THR A 294 -13.20 -0.40 -21.90
C THR A 294 -12.78 0.46 -20.72
N LEU A 295 -13.56 1.50 -20.42
CA LEU A 295 -13.32 2.42 -19.30
C LEU A 295 -14.08 2.01 -18.04
N ALA A 296 -15.32 1.53 -18.19
CA ALA A 296 -16.15 1.08 -17.08
C ALA A 296 -17.18 0.05 -17.57
N THR A 297 -17.68 -0.79 -16.66
CA THR A 297 -18.73 -1.78 -16.95
C THR A 297 -19.82 -1.74 -15.89
N LEU A 298 -21.08 -1.84 -16.31
CA LEU A 298 -22.27 -1.89 -15.47
C LEU A 298 -23.04 -3.19 -15.79
N PRO A 299 -23.28 -4.09 -14.82
CA PRO A 299 -24.19 -5.21 -15.04
C PRO A 299 -25.62 -4.71 -15.24
N TYR A 300 -26.40 -5.37 -16.10
CA TYR A 300 -27.82 -5.05 -16.28
C TYR A 300 -28.66 -6.32 -16.42
N GLU A 301 -29.95 -6.24 -16.10
CA GLU A 301 -30.86 -7.36 -16.33
C GLU A 301 -31.25 -7.42 -17.81
N GLY A 302 -30.83 -8.49 -18.49
CA GLY A 302 -31.28 -8.77 -19.85
C GLY A 302 -32.78 -9.01 -19.90
N THR A 303 -33.53 -8.08 -20.48
CA THR A 303 -35.00 -8.11 -20.56
C THR A 303 -35.50 -7.86 -21.99
N ASN A 304 -36.74 -8.29 -22.26
CA ASN A 304 -37.47 -7.96 -23.48
C ASN A 304 -38.29 -6.67 -23.38
N ASP A 305 -38.32 -6.06 -22.19
CA ASP A 305 -39.00 -4.79 -21.95
C ASP A 305 -38.16 -3.61 -22.46
N TRP A 306 -38.82 -2.46 -22.65
CA TRP A 306 -38.14 -1.24 -23.05
C TRP A 306 -37.26 -0.71 -21.92
N GLN A 307 -36.07 -0.25 -22.30
CA GLN A 307 -35.11 0.37 -21.40
C GLN A 307 -34.71 1.73 -21.96
N SER A 308 -34.43 2.65 -21.05
CA SER A 308 -33.93 3.98 -21.34
C SER A 308 -32.49 4.08 -20.88
N LEU A 309 -31.63 4.65 -21.72
CA LEU A 309 -30.23 4.88 -21.42
C LEU A 309 -29.87 6.32 -21.75
N ARG A 310 -29.14 6.95 -20.83
CA ARG A 310 -28.51 8.26 -21.04
C ARG A 310 -26.99 8.11 -20.96
N PHE A 311 -26.30 8.66 -21.95
CA PHE A 311 -24.85 8.68 -22.04
C PHE A 311 -24.36 10.10 -22.27
N ARG A 312 -23.51 10.62 -21.38
CA ARG A 312 -23.00 12.00 -21.40
C ARG A 312 -21.48 12.03 -21.55
N VAL A 313 -20.99 12.98 -22.36
CA VAL A 313 -19.59 13.38 -22.48
C VAL A 313 -19.53 14.89 -22.18
N GLU A 314 -18.84 15.29 -21.12
CA GLU A 314 -18.71 16.69 -20.68
C GLU A 314 -17.26 16.97 -20.27
N GLY A 315 -16.51 17.66 -21.12
CA GLY A 315 -15.05 17.76 -21.01
C GLY A 315 -14.40 16.37 -21.07
N ASP A 316 -13.79 15.96 -19.97
CA ASP A 316 -13.20 14.62 -19.79
C ASP A 316 -14.10 13.70 -18.97
N GLU A 317 -15.24 14.18 -18.45
CA GLU A 317 -16.19 13.36 -17.69
C GLU A 317 -17.10 12.55 -18.61
N LEU A 318 -17.31 11.29 -18.25
CA LEU A 318 -18.16 10.35 -18.96
C LEU A 318 -19.18 9.76 -17.98
N LYS A 319 -20.46 9.86 -18.33
CA LYS A 319 -21.55 9.39 -17.44
C LYS A 319 -22.54 8.51 -18.16
N VAL A 320 -22.96 7.41 -17.52
CA VAL A 320 -23.98 6.51 -18.06
C VAL A 320 -25.01 6.22 -16.98
N ARG A 321 -26.29 6.26 -17.36
CA ARG A 321 -27.36 5.71 -16.52
C ARG A 321 -28.36 4.91 -17.34
N LEU A 322 -28.92 3.88 -16.73
CA LEU A 322 -29.88 2.94 -17.28
C LEU A 322 -31.09 2.80 -16.35
N TRP A 323 -32.30 2.83 -16.90
CA TRP A 323 -33.51 2.56 -16.13
C TRP A 323 -34.59 1.89 -16.99
N GLU A 324 -35.58 1.30 -16.31
CA GLU A 324 -36.78 0.78 -16.98
C GLU A 324 -37.56 1.92 -17.66
N ASP A 325 -37.91 1.72 -18.93
CA ASP A 325 -38.64 2.73 -19.68
C ASP A 325 -40.02 3.02 -19.07
N GLY A 326 -40.32 4.31 -18.87
CA GLY A 326 -41.55 4.77 -18.24
C GLY A 326 -41.52 4.84 -16.71
N ALA A 327 -40.43 4.40 -16.06
CA ALA A 327 -40.13 4.75 -14.67
C ALA A 327 -39.65 6.21 -14.57
N GLU A 328 -39.62 6.76 -13.35
CA GLU A 328 -39.01 8.06 -13.10
C GLU A 328 -37.50 7.97 -13.33
N GLU A 329 -36.95 8.92 -14.09
CA GLU A 329 -35.52 8.94 -14.40
C GLU A 329 -34.71 9.16 -13.11
N PRO A 330 -33.70 8.31 -12.81
CA PRO A 330 -32.86 8.47 -11.63
C PRO A 330 -32.12 9.81 -11.60
N GLU A 331 -31.95 10.40 -10.41
CA GLU A 331 -31.09 11.59 -10.25
C GLU A 331 -29.61 11.22 -10.36
N ASP A 332 -29.21 10.10 -9.76
CA ASP A 332 -27.83 9.60 -9.74
C ASP A 332 -27.44 8.91 -11.05
N TRP A 333 -26.14 8.83 -11.33
CA TRP A 333 -25.58 8.12 -12.48
C TRP A 333 -25.05 6.76 -12.06
N ASP A 334 -25.23 5.74 -12.91
CA ASP A 334 -24.74 4.39 -12.65
C ASP A 334 -23.22 4.26 -12.91
N ILE A 335 -22.70 5.05 -13.86
CA ILE A 335 -21.27 5.22 -14.13
C ILE A 335 -20.98 6.72 -14.14
N GLU A 336 -20.00 7.16 -13.34
CA GLU A 336 -19.32 8.45 -13.46
C GLU A 336 -17.81 8.20 -13.46
N THR A 337 -17.15 8.49 -14.58
CA THR A 337 -15.71 8.28 -14.72
C THR A 337 -15.09 9.35 -15.60
N PHE A 338 -13.77 9.30 -15.75
CA PHE A 338 -13.00 10.22 -16.58
C PHE A 338 -12.45 9.50 -17.80
N ALA A 339 -12.27 10.26 -18.87
CA ALA A 339 -11.62 9.82 -20.09
C ALA A 339 -10.12 9.61 -19.89
N GLY A 340 -9.55 8.74 -20.72
CA GLY A 340 -8.13 8.38 -20.70
C GLY A 340 -7.91 6.99 -20.12
N SER A 341 -6.76 6.41 -20.44
CA SER A 341 -6.32 5.15 -19.83
C SER A 341 -5.54 5.45 -18.57
N VAL A 342 -5.60 4.55 -17.60
CA VAL A 342 -4.70 4.56 -16.45
C VAL A 342 -3.26 4.58 -16.95
N ILE A 343 -2.46 5.56 -16.48
CA ILE A 343 -1.02 5.61 -16.75
C ILE A 343 -0.40 4.32 -16.18
N PRO A 344 0.46 3.59 -16.90
CA PRO A 344 1.07 2.36 -16.38
C PRO A 344 1.69 2.58 -14.99
N PHE A 345 1.48 1.63 -14.08
CA PHE A 345 1.99 1.75 -12.71
C PHE A 345 3.50 2.03 -12.67
N SER A 346 4.29 1.39 -13.54
CA SER A 346 5.75 1.61 -13.65
C SER A 346 6.14 3.05 -13.98
N GLU A 347 5.26 3.83 -14.62
CA GLU A 347 5.46 5.25 -14.89
C GLU A 347 4.94 6.11 -13.74
N ARG A 348 3.75 5.80 -13.20
CA ARG A 348 3.15 6.52 -12.06
C ARG A 348 4.10 6.57 -10.87
N VAL A 349 4.68 5.43 -10.50
CA VAL A 349 5.58 5.31 -9.33
C VAL A 349 6.91 6.03 -9.49
N GLN A 350 7.21 6.63 -10.64
CA GLN A 350 8.45 7.39 -10.88
C GLN A 350 8.18 8.86 -11.21
N SER A 351 6.93 9.29 -11.09
CA SER A 351 6.47 10.65 -11.40
C SER A 351 6.45 11.53 -10.15
N GLY A 352 6.69 12.83 -10.31
CA GLY A 352 6.47 13.82 -9.25
C GLY A 352 5.01 13.90 -8.81
N THR A 353 4.05 13.47 -9.65
CA THR A 353 2.62 13.38 -9.27
C THR A 353 2.34 12.28 -8.24
N SER A 354 3.26 11.34 -8.05
CA SER A 354 3.13 10.30 -7.02
C SER A 354 3.61 10.73 -5.64
N VAL A 355 4.32 11.86 -5.54
CA VAL A 355 4.97 12.27 -4.29
C VAL A 355 3.98 12.98 -3.38
N GLY A 356 3.71 12.38 -2.23
CA GLY A 356 2.93 12.99 -1.15
C GLY A 356 3.80 13.86 -0.25
N VAL A 357 3.19 14.81 0.45
CA VAL A 357 3.92 15.69 1.39
C VAL A 357 4.50 14.85 2.55
N PRO A 358 5.84 14.77 2.73
CA PRO A 358 6.45 13.87 3.72
C PRO A 358 6.09 14.22 5.16
N GLY A 359 5.67 13.22 5.92
CA GLY A 359 5.21 13.36 7.30
C GLY A 359 6.15 12.82 8.37
N THR A 360 7.07 11.90 8.03
CA THR A 360 7.89 11.18 9.02
C THR A 360 8.54 12.11 10.03
N LEU A 361 9.24 13.16 9.58
CA LEU A 361 9.98 14.05 10.47
C LEU A 361 9.07 14.80 11.46
N LYS A 362 7.90 15.28 11.01
CA LYS A 362 6.89 15.90 11.87
C LYS A 362 6.30 14.91 12.87
N GLY A 363 6.10 13.66 12.45
CA GLY A 363 5.64 12.59 13.34
C GLY A 363 6.64 12.27 14.46
N LEU A 364 7.94 12.24 14.15
CA LEU A 364 8.98 12.06 15.15
C LEU A 364 9.08 13.25 16.11
N GLU A 365 8.95 14.48 15.60
CA GLU A 365 8.90 15.69 16.42
C GLU A 365 7.74 15.62 17.43
N GLU A 366 6.53 15.33 16.96
CA GLU A 366 5.35 15.25 17.81
C GLU A 366 5.47 14.12 18.86
N ALA A 367 6.05 12.97 18.47
CA ALA A 367 6.29 11.87 19.42
C ALA A 367 7.27 12.28 20.52
N LEU A 368 8.38 12.92 20.13
CA LEU A 368 9.42 13.37 21.05
C LEU A 368 8.91 14.49 21.98
N ASP A 369 8.15 15.45 21.45
CA ASP A 369 7.59 16.56 22.24
C ASP A 369 6.60 16.07 23.31
N LYS A 370 5.85 15.00 23.02
CA LYS A 370 4.83 14.47 23.93
C LYS A 370 5.39 13.48 24.94
N TRP A 371 6.24 12.59 24.49
CA TRP A 371 6.64 11.41 25.25
C TRP A 371 8.15 11.24 25.37
N GLY A 372 8.95 11.97 24.60
CA GLY A 372 10.41 11.90 24.65
C GLY A 372 11.01 12.38 25.97
N THR A 373 12.19 11.87 26.28
CA THR A 373 12.98 12.29 27.44
C THR A 373 14.39 12.73 27.08
N MET A 374 14.81 12.55 25.82
CA MET A 374 16.09 12.97 25.29
C MET A 374 15.91 14.06 24.23
N GLU A 375 16.97 14.85 24.03
CA GLU A 375 16.98 15.90 23.02
C GLU A 375 17.23 15.30 21.62
N LEU A 376 16.61 15.88 20.58
CA LEU A 376 16.74 15.41 19.21
C LEU A 376 18.21 15.36 18.75
N ASP A 377 19.07 16.24 19.26
CA ASP A 377 20.46 16.31 18.86
C ASP A 377 21.26 15.08 19.26
N GLU A 378 20.95 14.48 20.42
CA GLU A 378 21.54 13.22 20.87
C GLU A 378 21.00 12.01 20.10
N LEU A 379 19.74 12.06 19.66
CA LEU A 379 19.07 10.95 18.98
C LEU A 379 19.42 10.86 17.49
N ILE A 380 19.66 12.00 16.82
CA ILE A 380 20.02 12.03 15.39
C ILE A 380 21.53 11.86 15.15
N GLN A 381 22.37 12.12 16.17
CA GLN A 381 23.83 12.10 16.02
C GLN A 381 24.40 10.76 15.52
N PRO A 382 23.96 9.58 16.01
CA PRO A 382 24.44 8.31 15.48
C PRO A 382 24.21 8.17 13.98
N SER A 383 23.06 8.62 13.48
CA SER A 383 22.72 8.56 12.05
C SER A 383 23.53 9.56 11.21
N ILE A 384 23.88 10.72 11.77
CA ILE A 384 24.85 11.64 11.14
C ILE A 384 26.19 10.92 10.98
N ASP A 385 26.68 10.28 12.04
CA ASP A 385 27.96 9.58 12.01
C ASP A 385 27.95 8.40 11.03
N MET A 386 26.86 7.63 10.98
CA MET A 386 26.64 6.56 10.01
C MET A 386 26.67 7.09 8.57
N ALA A 387 25.99 8.20 8.29
CA ALA A 387 25.93 8.76 6.93
C ALA A 387 27.28 9.35 6.47
N GLU A 388 28.09 9.92 7.38
CA GLU A 388 29.42 10.47 7.06
C GLU A 388 30.52 9.41 6.94
N GLN A 389 30.53 8.44 7.86
CA GLN A 389 31.55 7.39 7.90
C GLN A 389 31.24 6.28 6.88
N GLY A 390 29.96 6.15 6.55
CA GLY A 390 29.40 5.13 5.69
C GLY A 390 28.96 3.89 6.46
N VAL A 391 28.02 3.17 5.87
CA VAL A 391 27.51 1.88 6.36
C VAL A 391 27.86 0.78 5.35
N GLU A 392 28.12 -0.43 5.85
CA GLU A 392 28.31 -1.59 4.98
C GLU A 392 26.97 -1.95 4.32
N VAL A 393 27.00 -2.12 2.99
CA VAL A 393 25.83 -2.52 2.20
C VAL A 393 25.58 -4.00 2.45
N ASN A 394 24.42 -4.34 3.00
CA ASN A 394 24.00 -5.74 3.12
C ASN A 394 23.34 -6.27 1.83
N TRP A 395 23.05 -7.57 1.81
CA TRP A 395 22.48 -8.22 0.62
C TRP A 395 21.08 -7.71 0.26
N VAL A 396 20.27 -7.29 1.25
CA VAL A 396 18.94 -6.71 1.03
C VAL A 396 19.06 -5.38 0.26
N LEU A 397 19.96 -4.50 0.71
CA LEU A 397 20.21 -3.22 0.07
C LEU A 397 20.86 -3.38 -1.30
N ALA A 398 21.88 -4.24 -1.44
CA ALA A 398 22.50 -4.52 -2.73
C ALA A 398 21.46 -5.01 -3.76
N ASN A 399 20.60 -5.94 -3.38
CA ASN A 399 19.53 -6.44 -4.24
C ASN A 399 18.50 -5.37 -4.61
N ALA A 400 18.12 -4.53 -3.64
CA ALA A 400 17.21 -3.41 -3.89
C ALA A 400 17.81 -2.41 -4.88
N ILE A 401 19.09 -2.05 -4.74
CA ILE A 401 19.80 -1.13 -5.65
C ILE A 401 19.86 -1.74 -7.06
N ALA A 402 20.32 -2.99 -7.19
CA ALA A 402 20.45 -3.67 -8.47
C ALA A 402 19.10 -3.79 -9.20
N SER A 403 18.04 -4.18 -8.48
CA SER A 403 16.70 -4.34 -9.05
C SER A 403 16.02 -3.00 -9.40
N ASN A 404 16.52 -1.87 -8.91
CA ASN A 404 15.99 -0.53 -9.16
C ASN A 404 16.96 0.38 -9.93
N GLN A 405 18.01 -0.17 -10.55
CA GLN A 405 19.04 0.62 -11.23
C GLN A 405 18.45 1.62 -12.22
N SER A 406 17.52 1.20 -13.09
CA SER A 406 16.89 2.06 -14.08
C SER A 406 16.09 3.22 -13.47
N LYS A 407 15.49 3.01 -12.29
CA LYS A 407 14.79 4.05 -11.52
C LYS A 407 15.80 5.06 -10.96
N LEU A 408 16.90 4.58 -10.39
CA LEU A 408 17.94 5.40 -9.72
C LEU A 408 18.81 6.20 -10.71
N GLU A 409 19.13 5.65 -11.90
CA GLU A 409 19.94 6.31 -12.93
C GLU A 409 19.36 7.64 -13.43
N ARG A 410 18.05 7.83 -13.27
CA ARG A 410 17.31 8.99 -13.75
C ARG A 410 17.45 10.23 -12.86
N THR A 411 17.90 10.07 -11.62
CA THR A 411 17.81 11.11 -10.59
C THR A 411 19.19 11.41 -9.99
N ALA A 412 19.24 12.25 -8.95
CA ALA A 412 20.48 12.47 -8.18
C ALA A 412 20.94 11.21 -7.43
N ALA A 413 20.07 10.22 -7.26
CA ALA A 413 20.36 8.97 -6.55
C ALA A 413 21.48 8.15 -7.19
N LYS A 414 21.68 8.27 -8.51
CA LYS A 414 22.77 7.61 -9.24
C LYS A 414 24.16 7.91 -8.68
N ASP A 415 24.37 9.14 -8.18
CA ASP A 415 25.69 9.55 -7.70
C ASP A 415 26.02 8.93 -6.33
N VAL A 416 25.01 8.40 -5.65
CA VAL A 416 25.09 7.76 -4.32
C VAL A 416 25.07 6.24 -4.43
N PHE A 417 24.10 5.68 -5.15
CA PHE A 417 23.86 4.23 -5.19
C PHE A 417 24.47 3.54 -6.41
N LEU A 418 24.84 4.30 -7.45
CA LEU A 418 25.41 3.78 -8.70
C LEU A 418 26.78 4.40 -9.01
N PRO A 419 27.76 4.35 -8.07
CA PRO A 419 29.07 4.95 -8.30
C PRO A 419 29.72 4.35 -9.55
N GLU A 420 30.30 5.22 -10.39
CA GLU A 420 30.85 4.84 -11.71
C GLU A 420 29.83 4.21 -12.70
N GLY A 421 28.53 4.28 -12.39
CA GLY A 421 27.43 3.75 -13.21
C GLY A 421 27.06 2.29 -12.92
N GLU A 422 27.60 1.69 -11.86
CA GLU A 422 27.32 0.31 -11.46
C GLU A 422 26.68 0.30 -10.06
N PRO A 423 25.73 -0.62 -9.79
CA PRO A 423 25.08 -0.72 -8.49
C PRO A 423 26.08 -1.12 -7.39
N LEU A 424 25.95 -0.51 -6.21
CA LEU A 424 26.70 -0.94 -5.02
C LEU A 424 26.42 -2.41 -4.70
N GLU A 425 27.47 -3.17 -4.45
CA GLU A 425 27.42 -4.59 -4.10
C GLU A 425 27.49 -4.81 -2.58
N GLU A 426 27.09 -6.01 -2.14
CA GLU A 426 27.20 -6.42 -0.73
C GLU A 426 28.66 -6.32 -0.23
N GLY A 427 28.84 -5.77 0.98
CA GLY A 427 30.14 -5.53 1.60
C GLY A 427 30.84 -4.24 1.16
N GLU A 428 30.30 -3.51 0.18
CA GLU A 428 30.75 -2.15 -0.13
C GLU A 428 30.26 -1.14 0.90
N ILE A 429 30.86 0.06 0.92
CA ILE A 429 30.52 1.11 1.89
C ILE A 429 29.66 2.18 1.22
N LEU A 430 28.42 2.33 1.68
CA LEU A 430 27.51 3.39 1.29
C LEU A 430 27.79 4.65 2.13
N VAL A 431 28.29 5.71 1.49
CA VAL A 431 28.51 7.03 2.11
C VAL A 431 27.45 8.01 1.59
N GLN A 432 26.80 8.74 2.49
CA GLN A 432 25.67 9.65 2.17
C GLN A 432 25.95 11.07 2.70
N GLU A 433 26.95 11.75 2.13
CA GLU A 433 27.43 13.06 2.62
C GLU A 433 26.32 14.13 2.64
N ASP A 434 25.46 14.16 1.63
CA ASP A 434 24.36 15.13 1.54
C ASP A 434 23.26 14.84 2.57
N LEU A 435 22.97 13.56 2.85
CA LEU A 435 22.03 13.19 3.91
C LEU A 435 22.59 13.54 5.30
N ALA A 436 23.89 13.33 5.53
CA ALA A 436 24.55 13.75 6.75
C ALA A 436 24.46 15.27 6.96
N LYS A 437 24.65 16.05 5.88
CA LYS A 437 24.46 17.51 5.90
C LYS A 437 23.01 17.87 6.25
N THR A 438 22.02 17.19 5.65
CA THR A 438 20.60 17.37 5.97
C THR A 438 20.31 17.12 7.44
N PHE A 439 20.79 16.01 7.99
CA PHE A 439 20.61 15.68 9.41
C PHE A 439 21.31 16.69 10.33
N LYS A 440 22.49 17.21 9.97
CA LYS A 440 23.14 18.29 10.72
C LYS A 440 22.31 19.58 10.72
N LEU A 441 21.68 19.92 9.59
CA LEU A 441 20.79 21.08 9.53
C LEU A 441 19.57 20.90 10.45
N ILE A 442 18.94 19.72 10.42
CA ILE A 442 17.80 19.38 11.30
C ILE A 442 18.23 19.41 12.77
N ARG A 443 19.38 18.81 13.11
CA ARG A 443 19.96 18.84 14.46
C ARG A 443 20.16 20.26 14.97
N ASP A 444 20.74 21.13 14.15
CA ASP A 444 21.17 22.46 14.56
C ASP A 444 20.04 23.51 14.53
N GLN A 445 19.00 23.30 13.71
CA GLN A 445 17.94 24.29 13.45
C GLN A 445 16.52 23.79 13.76
N GLY A 446 16.36 22.51 14.14
CA GLY A 446 15.07 21.86 14.33
C GLY A 446 14.41 21.42 13.01
N THR A 447 13.24 20.79 13.11
CA THR A 447 12.52 20.27 11.94
C THR A 447 11.97 21.37 11.01
N ASP A 448 11.87 22.61 11.51
CA ASP A 448 11.34 23.76 10.75
C ASP A 448 12.15 24.04 9.47
N VAL A 449 13.45 23.70 9.45
CA VAL A 449 14.28 23.81 8.24
C VAL A 449 13.80 22.90 7.09
N PHE A 450 13.12 21.80 7.44
CA PHE A 450 12.47 20.88 6.49
C PHE A 450 11.19 21.47 5.90
N TYR A 451 10.26 21.94 6.75
CA TYR A 451 8.92 22.34 6.33
C TYR A 451 8.79 23.82 5.92
N ASN A 452 9.55 24.71 6.57
CA ASN A 452 9.50 26.16 6.33
C ASN A 452 10.81 26.73 5.75
N GLY A 453 11.87 25.92 5.66
CA GLY A 453 13.23 26.34 5.28
C GLY A 453 13.68 25.91 3.88
N GLU A 454 15.01 25.85 3.72
CA GLU A 454 15.69 25.60 2.43
C GLU A 454 15.51 24.18 1.89
N ILE A 455 15.31 23.20 2.76
CA ILE A 455 15.07 21.81 2.36
C ILE A 455 13.71 21.70 1.68
N GLY A 456 12.66 22.30 2.26
CA GLY A 456 11.31 22.25 1.70
C GLY A 456 11.18 22.96 0.36
N GLU A 457 11.95 24.04 0.15
CA GLU A 457 12.04 24.69 -1.17
C GLU A 457 12.69 23.76 -2.21
N ALA A 458 13.81 23.12 -1.87
CA ALA A 458 14.50 22.17 -2.75
C ALA A 458 13.67 20.91 -3.04
N LEU A 459 12.92 20.42 -2.06
CA LEU A 459 12.01 19.28 -2.22
C LEU A 459 10.92 19.59 -3.24
N ALA A 460 10.23 20.72 -3.08
CA ALA A 460 9.19 21.14 -4.01
C ALA A 460 9.75 21.35 -5.44
N GLU A 461 10.95 21.92 -5.57
CA GLU A 461 11.63 22.06 -6.86
C GLU A 461 11.94 20.70 -7.50
N ALA A 462 12.45 19.74 -6.74
CA ALA A 462 12.74 18.39 -7.22
C ALA A 462 11.45 17.66 -7.68
N VAL A 463 10.35 17.81 -6.95
CA VAL A 463 9.05 17.23 -7.33
C VAL A 463 8.52 17.85 -8.64
N GLN A 464 8.63 19.17 -8.79
CA GLN A 464 8.16 19.89 -9.98
C GLN A 464 8.98 19.59 -11.24
N GLU A 465 10.28 19.26 -11.09
CA GLU A 465 11.12 18.83 -12.22
C GLU A 465 10.64 17.50 -12.84
N PHE A 466 9.89 16.71 -12.06
CA PHE A 466 9.26 15.45 -12.48
C PHE A 466 7.74 15.60 -12.66
N ASP A 467 7.27 16.77 -13.10
CA ASP A 467 5.86 17.07 -13.40
C ASP A 467 4.89 16.99 -12.19
N GLY A 468 5.42 16.99 -10.96
CA GLY A 468 4.62 17.05 -9.74
C GLY A 468 4.07 18.45 -9.44
N SER A 469 2.98 18.51 -8.67
CA SER A 469 2.27 19.75 -8.36
C SER A 469 2.55 20.32 -6.96
N MET A 470 3.38 19.65 -6.16
CA MET A 470 3.74 20.08 -4.81
C MET A 470 4.46 21.43 -4.84
N VAL A 471 3.99 22.35 -4.01
CA VAL A 471 4.65 23.64 -3.75
C VAL A 471 5.08 23.73 -2.29
N LYS A 472 6.01 24.63 -1.99
CA LYS A 472 6.47 24.84 -0.60
C LYS A 472 5.35 25.12 0.40
N GLU A 473 4.24 25.72 -0.04
CA GLU A 473 3.12 25.99 0.85
C GLU A 473 2.39 24.71 1.28
N ASP A 474 2.45 23.62 0.49
CA ASP A 474 1.92 22.31 0.89
C ASP A 474 2.72 21.75 2.07
N LEU A 475 4.05 21.83 2.01
CA LEU A 475 4.95 21.43 3.12
C LEU A 475 4.69 22.27 4.39
N ARG A 476 4.55 23.59 4.24
CA ARG A 476 4.29 24.48 5.38
C ARG A 476 2.95 24.25 6.07
N ASN A 477 1.96 23.81 5.30
CA ASN A 477 0.61 23.57 5.80
C ASN A 477 0.41 22.13 6.30
N TYR A 478 1.41 21.27 6.13
CA TYR A 478 1.37 19.90 6.63
C TYR A 478 1.44 19.89 8.15
N ASP A 479 0.59 19.07 8.76
CA ASP A 479 0.66 18.72 10.17
C ASP A 479 0.22 17.26 10.35
N VAL A 480 0.68 16.64 11.43
CA VAL A 480 0.29 15.27 11.79
C VAL A 480 -1.08 15.25 12.45
N THR A 481 -1.71 14.07 12.51
CA THR A 481 -2.92 13.88 13.33
C THR A 481 -2.66 12.89 14.46
N GLU A 482 -3.45 13.02 15.51
CA GLU A 482 -3.54 12.03 16.57
C GLU A 482 -4.82 11.23 16.39
N ASP A 483 -4.67 9.92 16.24
CA ASP A 483 -5.80 9.03 15.97
C ASP A 483 -6.02 8.09 17.16
N GLU A 484 -7.30 7.83 17.47
CA GLU A 484 -7.66 6.75 18.39
C GLU A 484 -7.61 5.40 17.67
N ALA A 485 -7.01 4.39 18.30
CA ALA A 485 -6.92 3.05 17.73
C ALA A 485 -8.30 2.45 17.43
N VAL A 486 -8.38 1.64 16.38
CA VAL A 486 -9.51 0.74 16.21
C VAL A 486 -9.30 -0.50 17.10
N TRP A 487 -10.36 -0.89 17.80
CA TRP A 487 -10.35 -2.00 18.75
C TRP A 487 -11.20 -3.16 18.26
N GLY A 488 -10.72 -4.37 18.50
CA GLY A 488 -11.51 -5.58 18.38
C GLY A 488 -11.01 -6.66 19.33
N ASP A 489 -11.74 -7.76 19.40
CA ASP A 489 -11.44 -8.90 20.25
C ASP A 489 -11.15 -10.16 19.41
N TYR A 490 -10.21 -10.98 19.89
CA TYR A 490 -9.93 -12.30 19.32
C TYR A 490 -9.54 -13.29 20.42
N GLN A 491 -10.35 -14.34 20.63
CA GLN A 491 -10.11 -15.40 21.61
C GLN A 491 -9.78 -14.89 23.04
N GLY A 492 -10.38 -13.77 23.44
CA GLY A 492 -10.20 -13.17 24.77
C GLY A 492 -9.05 -12.17 24.90
N TYR A 493 -8.38 -11.82 23.80
CA TYR A 493 -7.40 -10.74 23.74
C TYR A 493 -8.01 -9.50 23.10
N ASP A 494 -7.65 -8.32 23.60
CA ASP A 494 -8.03 -7.04 23.00
C ASP A 494 -6.94 -6.61 22.02
N ILE A 495 -7.33 -6.23 20.81
CA ILE A 495 -6.41 -5.89 19.72
C ILE A 495 -6.65 -4.44 19.34
N ALA A 496 -5.62 -3.61 19.55
CA ALA A 496 -5.57 -2.22 19.11
C ALA A 496 -4.73 -2.10 17.84
N SER A 497 -5.29 -1.50 16.80
CA SER A 497 -4.60 -1.31 15.53
C SER A 497 -4.97 0.01 14.85
N MET A 498 -4.41 0.26 13.67
CA MET A 498 -4.63 1.50 12.93
C MET A 498 -6.06 1.64 12.40
N PRO A 499 -6.76 2.78 12.66
CA PRO A 499 -7.97 3.13 11.94
C PRO A 499 -7.67 3.65 10.52
N PRO A 500 -8.71 3.90 9.69
CA PRO A 500 -8.59 4.74 8.49
C PRO A 500 -7.87 6.06 8.82
N PRO A 501 -6.92 6.53 8.00
CA PRO A 501 -6.70 6.21 6.58
C PRO A 501 -5.89 4.93 6.31
N SER A 502 -5.55 4.12 7.31
CA SER A 502 -5.12 2.75 7.05
C SER A 502 -6.32 1.80 6.94
N SER A 503 -6.27 0.89 5.98
CA SER A 503 -7.15 -0.28 5.91
C SER A 503 -6.76 -1.39 6.87
N GLY A 504 -5.53 -1.34 7.40
CA GLY A 504 -4.87 -2.44 8.08
C GLY A 504 -5.65 -2.99 9.27
N GLY A 505 -5.91 -2.15 10.26
CA GLY A 505 -6.56 -2.57 11.50
C GLY A 505 -7.97 -3.12 11.27
N LEU A 506 -8.81 -2.43 10.51
CA LEU A 506 -10.18 -2.88 10.22
C LEU A 506 -10.22 -4.20 9.46
N THR A 507 -9.40 -4.34 8.41
CA THR A 507 -9.37 -5.56 7.59
C THR A 507 -8.82 -6.74 8.39
N MET A 508 -7.77 -6.53 9.20
CA MET A 508 -7.21 -7.54 10.09
C MET A 508 -8.23 -8.00 11.15
N LEU A 509 -8.93 -7.07 11.80
CA LEU A 509 -9.97 -7.40 12.77
C LEU A 509 -11.15 -8.16 12.12
N GLN A 510 -11.54 -7.78 10.90
CA GLN A 510 -12.55 -8.49 10.13
C GLN A 510 -12.12 -9.94 9.84
N LEU A 511 -10.85 -10.14 9.42
CA LEU A 511 -10.28 -11.46 9.19
C LEU A 511 -10.25 -12.31 10.47
N LEU A 512 -9.78 -11.76 11.59
CA LEU A 512 -9.74 -12.48 12.87
C LEU A 512 -11.13 -12.91 13.33
N LYS A 513 -12.16 -12.07 13.15
CA LYS A 513 -13.55 -12.45 13.45
C LYS A 513 -14.07 -13.57 12.55
N MET A 514 -13.73 -13.56 11.25
CA MET A 514 -14.06 -14.67 10.35
C MET A 514 -13.30 -15.95 10.74
N PHE A 515 -12.01 -15.85 11.06
CA PHE A 515 -11.19 -16.99 11.48
C PHE A 515 -11.74 -17.66 12.75
N GLU A 516 -12.26 -16.88 13.70
CA GLU A 516 -12.89 -17.41 14.90
C GLU A 516 -14.17 -18.20 14.57
N GLN A 517 -15.05 -17.67 13.71
CA GLN A 517 -16.29 -18.37 13.31
C GLN A 517 -16.02 -19.62 12.45
N LEU A 518 -14.97 -19.60 11.65
CA LEU A 518 -14.51 -20.73 10.83
C LEU A 518 -13.77 -21.80 11.65
N GLU A 519 -13.59 -21.59 12.97
CA GLU A 519 -12.78 -22.45 13.84
C GLU A 519 -11.37 -22.70 13.26
N LEU A 520 -10.75 -21.69 12.63
CA LEU A 520 -9.51 -21.83 11.85
C LEU A 520 -8.40 -22.54 12.64
N THR A 521 -8.17 -22.11 13.89
CA THR A 521 -7.13 -22.69 14.76
C THR A 521 -7.52 -24.02 15.41
N GLY A 522 -8.72 -24.53 15.12
CA GLY A 522 -9.13 -25.90 15.42
C GLY A 522 -8.59 -26.93 14.42
N HIS A 523 -8.14 -26.48 13.24
CA HIS A 523 -7.51 -27.31 12.21
C HIS A 523 -6.00 -27.42 12.41
N ASP A 524 -5.37 -28.48 11.88
CA ASP A 524 -3.91 -28.61 11.91
C ASP A 524 -3.25 -27.45 11.14
N ILE A 525 -2.13 -26.93 11.66
CA ILE A 525 -1.50 -25.72 11.13
C ILE A 525 -1.00 -25.87 9.69
N LYS A 526 -0.85 -27.10 9.17
CA LYS A 526 -0.45 -27.36 7.78
C LYS A 526 -1.56 -28.08 6.99
N SER A 527 -2.79 -28.01 7.46
CA SER A 527 -3.95 -28.63 6.82
C SER A 527 -4.44 -27.83 5.61
N PRO A 528 -5.01 -28.49 4.58
CA PRO A 528 -5.68 -27.80 3.48
C PRO A 528 -6.87 -26.96 3.95
N GLU A 529 -7.59 -27.39 5.00
CA GLU A 529 -8.70 -26.64 5.58
C GLU A 529 -8.26 -25.26 6.09
N LYS A 530 -7.12 -25.18 6.81
CA LYS A 530 -6.56 -23.89 7.26
C LYS A 530 -6.34 -22.96 6.07
N TYR A 531 -5.60 -23.40 5.06
CA TYR A 531 -5.23 -22.54 3.93
C TYR A 531 -6.44 -22.17 3.08
N HIS A 532 -7.39 -23.09 2.89
CA HIS A 532 -8.63 -22.83 2.14
C HIS A 532 -9.48 -21.75 2.83
N PHE A 533 -9.82 -21.92 4.11
CA PHE A 533 -10.61 -20.94 4.85
C PHE A 533 -9.93 -19.59 4.98
N MET A 534 -8.60 -19.60 5.14
CA MET A 534 -7.81 -18.39 5.18
C MET A 534 -7.85 -17.62 3.85
N ALA A 535 -7.67 -18.29 2.71
CA ALA A 535 -7.75 -17.66 1.39
C ALA A 535 -9.15 -17.10 1.10
N GLU A 536 -10.21 -17.85 1.42
CA GLU A 536 -11.59 -17.41 1.20
C GLU A 536 -11.95 -16.18 2.07
N ALA A 537 -11.55 -16.17 3.33
CA ALA A 537 -11.74 -15.02 4.20
C ALA A 537 -10.94 -13.80 3.72
N MET A 538 -9.71 -13.98 3.22
CA MET A 538 -8.92 -12.91 2.60
C MET A 538 -9.65 -12.33 1.40
N HIS A 539 -10.14 -13.16 0.46
CA HIS A 539 -10.92 -12.68 -0.69
C HIS A 539 -12.08 -11.76 -0.29
N LEU A 540 -12.88 -12.16 0.70
CA LEU A 540 -14.04 -11.38 1.16
C LEU A 540 -13.63 -10.07 1.84
N ALA A 541 -12.58 -10.09 2.67
CA ALA A 541 -12.10 -8.90 3.38
C ALA A 541 -11.43 -7.89 2.44
N TYR A 542 -10.64 -8.36 1.46
CA TYR A 542 -10.02 -7.48 0.46
C TYR A 542 -11.04 -6.88 -0.51
N ALA A 543 -12.12 -7.61 -0.83
CA ALA A 543 -13.24 -7.06 -1.59
C ALA A 543 -13.91 -5.89 -0.84
N ASP A 544 -14.17 -6.05 0.47
CA ASP A 544 -14.73 -4.98 1.31
C ASP A 544 -13.76 -3.80 1.46
N ARG A 545 -12.46 -4.09 1.65
CA ARG A 545 -11.40 -3.08 1.71
C ARG A 545 -11.39 -2.20 0.46
N GLY A 546 -11.40 -2.83 -0.72
CA GLY A 546 -11.36 -2.13 -2.01
C GLY A 546 -12.61 -1.29 -2.29
N ALA A 547 -13.75 -1.63 -1.69
CA ALA A 547 -15.01 -0.92 -1.89
C ALA A 547 -15.21 0.26 -0.94
N TYR A 548 -14.79 0.15 0.33
CA TYR A 548 -15.33 1.02 1.39
C TYR A 548 -14.31 1.84 2.18
N MET A 549 -13.00 1.64 1.99
CA MET A 549 -12.00 2.27 2.83
C MET A 549 -11.30 3.44 2.13
N GLY A 550 -11.12 4.54 2.86
CA GLY A 550 -10.41 5.74 2.43
C GLY A 550 -10.16 6.69 3.60
N ASP A 551 -9.68 7.91 3.32
CA ASP A 551 -9.43 8.92 4.36
C ASP A 551 -10.75 9.36 5.05
N PRO A 552 -10.87 9.17 6.39
CA PRO A 552 -12.09 9.51 7.11
C PRO A 552 -12.42 11.02 7.14
N GLU A 553 -11.47 11.90 6.76
CA GLU A 553 -11.75 13.34 6.58
C GLU A 553 -12.57 13.63 5.33
N TYR A 554 -12.62 12.70 4.36
CA TYR A 554 -13.24 12.89 3.05
C TYR A 554 -14.40 11.93 2.80
N VAL A 555 -14.28 10.69 3.28
CA VAL A 555 -15.27 9.65 3.07
C VAL A 555 -15.62 8.97 4.39
N GLU A 556 -16.82 8.40 4.48
CA GLU A 556 -17.19 7.61 5.64
C GLU A 556 -16.89 6.14 5.42
N VAL A 557 -16.19 5.55 6.38
CA VAL A 557 -15.89 4.12 6.39
C VAL A 557 -16.90 3.41 7.30
N PRO A 558 -17.56 2.31 6.87
CA PRO A 558 -18.56 1.60 7.65
C PRO A 558 -17.92 0.70 8.74
N ARG A 559 -17.20 1.32 9.68
CA ARG A 559 -16.37 0.63 10.69
C ARG A 559 -17.19 -0.35 11.54
N ASP A 560 -18.35 0.10 12.05
CA ASP A 560 -19.22 -0.71 12.90
C ASP A 560 -19.89 -1.82 12.08
N GLY A 561 -20.31 -1.52 10.85
CA GLY A 561 -20.91 -2.48 9.93
C GLY A 561 -19.96 -3.61 9.55
N LEU A 562 -18.72 -3.28 9.18
CA LEU A 562 -17.68 -4.24 8.78
C LEU A 562 -17.31 -5.23 9.89
N LEU A 563 -17.41 -4.81 11.16
CA LEU A 563 -17.11 -5.64 12.32
C LEU A 563 -18.38 -6.15 13.03
N HIS A 564 -19.56 -5.91 12.49
CA HIS A 564 -20.83 -6.32 13.10
C HIS A 564 -20.93 -7.86 13.10
N PRO A 565 -21.28 -8.51 14.23
CA PRO A 565 -21.32 -9.98 14.31
C PRO A 565 -22.19 -10.67 13.25
N ASP A 566 -23.36 -10.09 12.97
CA ASP A 566 -24.28 -10.63 11.95
C ASP A 566 -23.74 -10.45 10.52
N TYR A 567 -23.00 -9.36 10.26
CA TYR A 567 -22.34 -9.14 8.97
C TYR A 567 -21.22 -10.16 8.76
N ILE A 568 -20.37 -10.38 9.78
CA ILE A 568 -19.32 -11.40 9.73
C ILE A 568 -19.94 -12.79 9.46
N ALA A 569 -21.04 -13.13 10.13
CA ALA A 569 -21.73 -14.39 9.92
C ALA A 569 -22.26 -14.53 8.48
N GLU A 570 -22.86 -13.47 7.92
CA GLU A 570 -23.31 -13.43 6.52
C GLU A 570 -22.16 -13.64 5.54
N ARG A 571 -20.99 -13.02 5.78
CA ARG A 571 -19.80 -13.23 4.95
C ARG A 571 -19.32 -14.69 5.03
N VAL A 572 -19.21 -15.25 6.25
CA VAL A 572 -18.79 -16.65 6.47
C VAL A 572 -19.76 -17.66 5.83
N GLU A 573 -21.06 -17.39 5.80
CA GLU A 573 -22.05 -18.26 5.15
C GLU A 573 -21.82 -18.42 3.63
N THR A 574 -21.09 -17.49 3.00
CA THR A 574 -20.71 -17.60 1.58
C THR A 574 -19.53 -18.54 1.32
N ILE A 575 -18.80 -18.93 2.37
CA ILE A 575 -17.62 -19.80 2.27
C ILE A 575 -18.08 -21.27 2.28
N SER A 576 -17.81 -21.97 1.19
CA SER A 576 -18.05 -23.41 1.08
C SER A 576 -16.83 -24.19 1.60
N PRO A 577 -16.99 -25.24 2.42
CA PRO A 577 -15.86 -26.00 2.96
C PRO A 577 -15.07 -26.82 1.91
N ASP A 578 -15.67 -27.07 0.74
CA ASP A 578 -15.13 -27.99 -0.26
C ASP A 578 -14.86 -27.32 -1.62
N GLN A 579 -15.12 -26.02 -1.77
CA GLN A 579 -15.07 -25.32 -3.07
C GLN A 579 -14.78 -23.83 -2.86
N ALA A 580 -13.82 -23.29 -3.62
CA ALA A 580 -13.52 -21.87 -3.66
C ALA A 580 -14.64 -21.07 -4.33
N ASN A 581 -14.93 -19.89 -3.80
CA ASN A 581 -15.91 -18.95 -4.33
C ASN A 581 -15.35 -18.22 -5.56
N ASP A 582 -15.92 -18.51 -6.74
CA ASP A 582 -15.52 -17.90 -8.01
C ASP A 582 -16.21 -16.56 -8.31
N ASN A 583 -17.09 -16.09 -7.41
CA ASN A 583 -17.81 -14.83 -7.52
C ASN A 583 -17.69 -14.01 -6.22
N VAL A 584 -16.49 -13.54 -5.95
CA VAL A 584 -16.18 -12.69 -4.79
C VAL A 584 -16.65 -11.26 -5.07
N GLN A 585 -17.58 -10.76 -4.24
CA GLN A 585 -18.08 -9.38 -4.29
C GLN A 585 -17.97 -8.75 -2.90
N PRO A 586 -17.83 -7.41 -2.80
CA PRO A 586 -17.98 -6.72 -1.52
C PRO A 586 -19.36 -7.01 -0.93
N GLY A 587 -19.43 -7.18 0.40
CA GLY A 587 -20.70 -7.33 1.11
C GLY A 587 -21.36 -5.97 1.35
N ASP A 588 -22.53 -5.94 1.99
CA ASP A 588 -23.22 -4.69 2.37
C ASP A 588 -23.14 -4.42 3.87
N PRO A 589 -22.04 -3.83 4.38
CA PRO A 589 -21.92 -3.47 5.80
C PRO A 589 -22.89 -2.35 6.21
N TRP A 590 -23.45 -1.59 5.25
CA TRP A 590 -24.38 -0.49 5.52
C TRP A 590 -25.76 -0.98 5.97
N ALA A 591 -26.11 -2.24 5.70
CA ALA A 591 -27.27 -2.89 6.32
C ALA A 591 -27.18 -2.93 7.86
N TYR A 592 -25.96 -2.83 8.40
CA TYR A 592 -25.66 -2.93 9.83
C TYR A 592 -25.17 -1.60 10.44
N GLN A 593 -25.08 -0.53 9.64
CA GLN A 593 -24.69 0.81 10.06
C GLN A 593 -25.52 1.86 9.32
N GLU A 594 -26.27 2.70 10.05
CA GLU A 594 -27.19 3.69 9.45
C GLU A 594 -26.47 4.67 8.51
N ARG A 595 -26.49 4.44 7.18
CA ARG A 595 -26.21 5.41 6.08
C ARG A 595 -26.26 4.76 4.68
N SER A 596 -26.01 5.56 3.63
CA SER A 596 -25.96 5.14 2.22
C SER A 596 -24.58 4.65 1.80
N ALA A 597 -24.53 3.58 1.00
CA ALA A 597 -23.29 3.06 0.43
C ALA A 597 -22.61 4.08 -0.50
N PRO A 598 -21.26 4.17 -0.51
CA PRO A 598 -20.54 5.01 -1.44
C PRO A 598 -20.56 4.41 -2.85
N THR A 599 -20.25 5.23 -3.85
CA THR A 599 -19.94 4.78 -5.20
C THR A 599 -18.70 3.91 -5.17
N ILE A 600 -18.77 2.73 -5.80
CA ILE A 600 -17.65 1.81 -5.94
C ILE A 600 -17.04 2.01 -7.33
N SER A 601 -15.77 2.39 -7.39
CA SER A 601 -15.05 2.57 -8.65
C SER A 601 -14.20 1.34 -8.96
N GLN A 602 -14.34 0.80 -10.16
CA GLN A 602 -13.57 -0.37 -10.60
C GLN A 602 -12.14 0.03 -10.93
N GLN A 603 -11.17 -0.57 -10.23
CA GLN A 603 -9.75 -0.32 -10.43
C GLN A 603 -9.10 -1.32 -11.39
N VAL A 604 -7.98 -0.92 -11.98
CA VAL A 604 -7.12 -1.79 -12.78
C VAL A 604 -6.16 -2.53 -11.84
N ASP A 605 -6.00 -3.83 -12.05
CA ASP A 605 -5.04 -4.66 -11.31
C ASP A 605 -3.65 -4.60 -12.00
N ASP A 606 -2.95 -3.48 -11.81
CA ASP A 606 -1.61 -3.23 -12.36
C ASP A 606 -0.58 -2.83 -11.29
N LYS A 607 -0.96 -2.83 -10.02
CA LYS A 607 -0.08 -2.44 -8.91
C LYS A 607 0.96 -3.52 -8.63
N GLN A 608 2.22 -3.11 -8.50
CA GLN A 608 3.25 -3.94 -7.90
C GLN A 608 3.32 -3.62 -6.41
N GLU A 609 3.33 -4.66 -5.58
CA GLU A 609 3.37 -4.49 -4.12
C GLU A 609 4.59 -3.71 -3.67
N GLY A 610 4.35 -2.74 -2.79
CA GLY A 610 5.38 -1.95 -2.15
C GLY A 610 6.18 -2.72 -1.11
N GLN A 611 7.25 -2.07 -0.64
CA GLN A 611 8.05 -2.55 0.48
C GLN A 611 8.20 -1.41 1.48
N THR A 612 8.23 -1.78 2.74
CA THR A 612 8.16 -0.88 3.89
C THR A 612 9.17 -1.38 4.93
N THR A 613 9.27 -0.74 6.09
CA THR A 613 9.91 -1.34 7.27
C THR A 613 9.02 -1.23 8.52
N HIS A 614 9.19 -2.15 9.45
CA HIS A 614 8.50 -2.16 10.74
C HIS A 614 9.53 -2.34 11.85
N TYR A 615 9.33 -1.65 12.97
CA TYR A 615 10.10 -1.90 14.18
C TYR A 615 9.25 -1.70 15.43
N THR A 616 9.72 -2.26 16.52
CA THR A 616 9.05 -2.19 17.82
C THR A 616 10.06 -2.08 18.95
N VAL A 617 9.67 -1.35 20.00
CA VAL A 617 10.50 -1.09 21.18
C VAL A 617 9.65 -1.22 22.44
N ALA A 618 10.23 -1.84 23.47
CA ALA A 618 9.72 -1.85 24.83
C ALA A 618 10.77 -1.29 25.80
N ASP A 619 10.35 -0.50 26.78
CA ASP A 619 11.26 0.09 27.78
C ASP A 619 11.00 -0.42 29.22
N GLN A 620 11.86 0.02 30.14
CA GLN A 620 11.85 -0.42 31.54
C GLN A 620 10.65 0.09 32.34
N TRP A 621 9.91 1.05 31.79
CA TRP A 621 8.71 1.62 32.40
C TRP A 621 7.43 0.95 31.89
N GLY A 622 7.56 0.03 30.94
CA GLY A 622 6.45 -0.72 30.36
C GLY A 622 5.85 -0.05 29.12
N ASN A 623 6.42 1.05 28.63
CA ASN A 623 5.92 1.69 27.42
C ASN A 623 6.30 0.86 26.20
N LEU A 624 5.42 0.86 25.20
CA LEU A 624 5.63 0.15 23.94
C LEU A 624 5.49 1.12 22.77
N VAL A 625 6.36 0.97 21.76
CA VAL A 625 6.21 1.58 20.45
C VAL A 625 6.10 0.47 19.41
N SER A 626 5.07 0.54 18.57
CA SER A 626 4.95 -0.26 17.35
C SER A 626 4.84 0.71 16.18
N ASN A 627 5.90 0.81 15.36
CA ASN A 627 5.96 1.80 14.29
C ASN A 627 6.17 1.14 12.93
N THR A 628 5.29 1.47 11.99
CA THR A 628 5.43 1.09 10.58
C THR A 628 5.60 2.36 9.76
N THR A 629 6.70 2.45 9.01
CA THR A 629 7.10 3.65 8.25
C THR A 629 7.57 3.27 6.85
N THR A 630 7.24 4.10 5.86
CA THR A 630 7.34 3.75 4.45
C THR A 630 7.71 4.94 3.58
N ILE A 631 8.17 4.65 2.36
CA ILE A 631 8.19 5.56 1.20
C ILE A 631 7.43 4.92 0.01
N GLU A 632 6.43 4.08 0.31
CA GLU A 632 5.62 3.22 -0.55
C GLU A 632 6.34 2.04 -1.22
N GLN A 633 7.24 2.30 -2.16
CA GLN A 633 8.00 1.26 -2.86
C GLN A 633 9.50 1.33 -2.54
N LEU A 634 10.27 0.34 -3.01
CA LEU A 634 11.73 0.41 -2.96
C LEU A 634 12.23 1.68 -3.66
N PHE A 635 12.92 2.52 -2.87
CA PHE A 635 13.39 3.88 -3.20
C PHE A 635 12.27 4.87 -3.56
N GLY A 636 11.03 4.57 -3.18
CA GLY A 636 9.85 5.36 -3.50
C GLY A 636 9.78 5.71 -4.99
N SER A 637 9.71 7.01 -5.25
CA SER A 637 9.72 7.58 -6.60
C SER A 637 11.06 7.44 -7.34
N GLY A 638 12.14 7.13 -6.61
CA GLY A 638 13.52 7.24 -7.05
C GLY A 638 14.05 8.68 -7.08
N ILE A 639 13.18 9.68 -6.92
CA ILE A 639 13.56 11.09 -6.89
C ILE A 639 14.32 11.34 -5.59
N MET A 640 15.60 11.69 -5.73
CA MET A 640 16.43 12.15 -4.62
C MET A 640 16.59 13.66 -4.71
N VAL A 641 16.29 14.38 -3.62
CA VAL A 641 16.44 15.84 -3.52
C VAL A 641 17.94 16.20 -3.64
N PRO A 642 18.35 16.92 -4.71
CA PRO A 642 19.76 17.27 -4.92
C PRO A 642 20.33 18.08 -3.75
N GLU A 643 21.59 17.86 -3.39
CA GLU A 643 22.32 18.53 -2.28
C GLU A 643 21.81 18.23 -0.85
N TYR A 644 20.77 17.41 -0.72
CA TYR A 644 20.15 17.01 0.56
C TYR A 644 20.04 15.49 0.75
N GLY A 645 20.15 14.69 -0.32
CA GLY A 645 20.21 13.23 -0.22
C GLY A 645 18.91 12.57 0.26
N ILE A 646 17.77 13.26 0.18
CA ILE A 646 16.46 12.75 0.63
C ILE A 646 15.79 12.01 -0.52
N VAL A 647 15.53 10.72 -0.36
CA VAL A 647 14.70 9.93 -1.29
C VAL A 647 13.23 10.18 -1.01
N LEU A 648 12.44 10.52 -2.05
CA LEU A 648 11.04 10.88 -1.92
C LEU A 648 10.11 9.69 -2.17
N ASN A 649 9.06 9.59 -1.35
CA ASN A 649 7.99 8.62 -1.50
C ASN A 649 7.28 8.72 -2.86
N ASN A 650 6.55 7.66 -3.21
CA ASN A 650 5.55 7.67 -4.28
C ASN A 650 4.15 7.34 -3.72
N GLU A 651 3.88 7.74 -2.46
CA GLU A 651 2.74 7.27 -1.67
C GLU A 651 1.38 7.57 -2.29
N LEU A 652 1.27 8.59 -3.15
CA LEU A 652 0.00 8.92 -3.77
C LEU A 652 -0.46 7.84 -4.76
N THR A 653 0.42 6.90 -5.17
CA THR A 653 -0.01 5.73 -5.96
C THR A 653 -0.88 4.75 -5.18
N ASP A 654 -0.98 4.88 -3.86
CA ASP A 654 -1.95 4.14 -3.07
C ASP A 654 -3.40 4.60 -3.35
N PHE A 655 -3.61 5.83 -3.83
CA PHE A 655 -4.93 6.24 -4.32
C PHE A 655 -5.40 5.38 -5.50
N ASP A 656 -6.71 5.40 -5.71
CA ASP A 656 -7.37 4.85 -6.89
C ASP A 656 -6.92 5.61 -8.14
N ALA A 657 -6.54 4.87 -9.17
CA ALA A 657 -6.12 5.46 -10.45
C ALA A 657 -7.33 5.97 -11.23
N VAL A 658 -8.45 5.26 -11.10
CA VAL A 658 -9.74 5.63 -11.68
C VAL A 658 -10.56 6.31 -10.58
N PRO A 659 -10.94 7.59 -10.75
CA PRO A 659 -11.71 8.33 -9.76
C PRO A 659 -13.10 7.75 -9.45
N GLY A 660 -13.78 8.33 -8.45
CA GLY A 660 -15.15 8.00 -8.06
C GLY A 660 -15.28 7.03 -6.87
N GLY A 661 -14.19 6.40 -6.44
CA GLY A 661 -14.16 5.49 -5.28
C GLY A 661 -13.86 6.19 -3.96
N ALA A 662 -14.00 5.45 -2.86
CA ALA A 662 -13.68 5.96 -1.50
C ALA A 662 -12.23 6.45 -1.38
N ASN A 663 -11.31 5.88 -2.16
CA ASN A 663 -9.90 6.17 -2.17
C ASN A 663 -9.46 6.92 -3.45
N GLU A 664 -10.33 7.72 -4.05
CA GLU A 664 -9.93 8.61 -5.15
C GLU A 664 -8.94 9.69 -4.68
N VAL A 665 -8.12 10.19 -5.61
CA VAL A 665 -7.22 11.33 -5.38
C VAL A 665 -8.04 12.59 -5.10
N GLN A 666 -7.74 13.27 -4.01
CA GLN A 666 -8.29 14.60 -3.70
C GLN A 666 -7.18 15.50 -3.12
N PRO A 667 -7.21 16.82 -3.37
CA PRO A 667 -6.30 17.77 -2.74
C PRO A 667 -6.29 17.62 -1.22
N ASN A 668 -5.09 17.56 -0.61
CA ASN A 668 -4.87 17.43 0.84
C ASN A 668 -5.37 16.13 1.52
N LYS A 669 -5.94 15.20 0.75
CA LYS A 669 -6.37 13.89 1.25
C LYS A 669 -5.17 12.97 1.45
N ARG A 670 -5.24 12.05 2.42
CA ARG A 670 -4.25 10.98 2.60
C ARG A 670 -4.63 9.75 1.77
N PRO A 671 -3.68 9.10 1.08
CA PRO A 671 -3.95 7.86 0.37
C PRO A 671 -4.17 6.70 1.35
N LEU A 672 -5.08 5.78 1.01
CA LEU A 672 -5.36 4.58 1.78
C LEU A 672 -4.10 3.74 1.97
N SER A 673 -3.70 3.48 3.21
CA SER A 673 -2.56 2.60 3.50
C SER A 673 -2.99 1.17 3.83
N SER A 674 -2.03 0.25 3.84
CA SER A 674 -2.18 -1.12 4.37
C SER A 674 -1.35 -1.37 5.64
N MET A 675 -0.58 -0.38 6.10
CA MET A 675 0.27 -0.51 7.29
C MET A 675 -0.57 -0.83 8.54
N THR A 676 -0.16 -1.86 9.27
CA THR A 676 -0.95 -2.44 10.39
C THR A 676 -0.10 -2.59 11.67
N PRO A 677 0.55 -1.52 12.19
CA PRO A 677 1.15 -1.61 13.53
C PRO A 677 0.05 -1.92 14.55
N THR A 678 0.32 -2.86 15.44
CA THR A 678 -0.71 -3.46 16.30
C THR A 678 -0.13 -3.76 17.68
N ILE A 679 -0.91 -3.42 18.70
CA ILE A 679 -0.64 -3.76 20.10
C ILE A 679 -1.80 -4.65 20.59
N VAL A 680 -1.45 -5.78 21.19
CA VAL A 680 -2.38 -6.76 21.75
C VAL A 680 -2.29 -6.71 23.26
N LEU A 681 -3.45 -6.65 23.92
CA LEU A 681 -3.59 -6.71 25.36
C LEU A 681 -4.23 -8.04 25.80
N ARG A 682 -3.87 -8.50 26.99
CA ARG A 682 -4.50 -9.63 27.68
C ARG A 682 -4.93 -9.19 29.07
N ASP A 683 -6.23 -9.26 29.35
CA ASP A 683 -6.81 -8.81 30.62
C ASP A 683 -6.51 -7.33 30.95
N GLY A 684 -6.40 -6.49 29.92
CA GLY A 684 -6.08 -5.05 30.04
C GLY A 684 -4.58 -4.73 30.13
N GLU A 685 -3.70 -5.73 30.19
CA GLU A 685 -2.24 -5.55 30.27
C GLU A 685 -1.59 -5.84 28.90
N PRO A 686 -0.51 -5.16 28.51
CA PRO A 686 0.18 -5.43 27.25
C PRO A 686 0.71 -6.87 27.16
N PHE A 687 0.48 -7.49 26.01
CA PHE A 687 0.88 -8.87 25.73
C PHE A 687 1.81 -8.97 24.54
N MET A 688 1.55 -8.25 23.45
CA MET A 688 2.33 -8.39 22.22
C MET A 688 2.29 -7.11 21.38
N THR A 689 3.40 -6.75 20.75
CA THR A 689 3.44 -5.81 19.62
C THR A 689 3.69 -6.58 18.34
N VAL A 690 3.03 -6.23 17.24
CA VAL A 690 3.26 -6.88 15.95
C VAL A 690 3.04 -5.92 14.80
N GLY A 691 3.90 -6.03 13.79
CA GLY A 691 3.74 -5.35 12.52
C GLY A 691 4.66 -5.96 11.46
N SER A 692 4.38 -5.64 10.21
CA SER A 692 5.10 -6.12 9.04
C SER A 692 5.15 -5.02 7.99
N PRO A 693 6.14 -5.02 7.09
CA PRO A 693 6.09 -4.36 5.79
C PRO A 693 5.46 -5.27 4.71
N GLY A 694 5.33 -4.74 3.48
CA GLY A 694 4.93 -5.51 2.29
C GLY A 694 3.63 -5.08 1.61
N GLY A 695 3.34 -3.77 1.53
CA GLY A 695 2.15 -3.28 0.83
C GLY A 695 0.85 -3.87 1.38
N ALA A 696 -0.02 -4.36 0.50
CA ALA A 696 -1.29 -4.95 0.90
C ALA A 696 -1.11 -6.26 1.69
N THR A 697 0.03 -6.96 1.56
CA THR A 697 0.30 -8.21 2.29
C THR A 697 0.53 -8.01 3.80
N ILE A 698 0.81 -6.78 4.24
CA ILE A 698 1.01 -6.42 5.66
C ILE A 698 -0.13 -6.94 6.53
N ILE A 699 -1.36 -6.69 6.09
CA ILE A 699 -2.58 -7.04 6.81
C ILE A 699 -2.60 -8.54 7.10
N THR A 700 -2.32 -9.36 6.09
CA THR A 700 -2.32 -10.82 6.21
C THR A 700 -1.13 -11.37 6.97
N SER A 701 0.06 -10.75 6.87
CA SER A 701 1.22 -11.17 7.65
C SER A 701 0.98 -10.95 9.14
N VAL A 702 0.46 -9.78 9.53
CA VAL A 702 0.08 -9.47 10.92
C VAL A 702 -1.03 -10.40 11.40
N THR A 703 -2.10 -10.58 10.62
CA THR A 703 -3.24 -11.44 10.99
C THR A 703 -2.80 -12.89 11.23
N GLN A 704 -1.98 -13.45 10.33
CA GLN A 704 -1.46 -14.81 10.46
C GLN A 704 -0.58 -14.97 11.70
N THR A 705 0.33 -14.02 11.96
CA THR A 705 1.19 -14.08 13.15
C THR A 705 0.37 -13.97 14.45
N ILE A 706 -0.66 -13.13 14.51
CA ILE A 706 -1.58 -13.06 15.67
C ILE A 706 -2.29 -14.41 15.86
N ALA A 707 -2.85 -15.00 14.80
CA ALA A 707 -3.52 -16.31 14.88
C ALA A 707 -2.56 -17.43 15.31
N ASN A 708 -1.29 -17.38 14.86
CA ASN A 708 -0.26 -18.34 15.23
C ASN A 708 0.12 -18.25 16.72
N VAL A 709 0.31 -17.04 17.25
CA VAL A 709 0.64 -16.85 18.68
C VAL A 709 -0.56 -17.16 19.57
N ILE A 710 -1.71 -16.54 19.30
CA ILE A 710 -2.89 -16.61 20.19
C ILE A 710 -3.66 -17.91 20.00
N GLY A 711 -3.99 -18.25 18.74
CA GLY A 711 -4.88 -19.36 18.43
C GLY A 711 -4.18 -20.72 18.37
N TYR A 712 -2.94 -20.76 17.86
CA TYR A 712 -2.12 -21.99 17.83
C TYR A 712 -1.17 -22.14 19.02
N GLY A 713 -0.96 -21.08 19.81
CA GLY A 713 -0.10 -21.12 21.00
C GLY A 713 1.40 -21.24 20.67
N MET A 714 1.82 -20.73 19.52
CA MET A 714 3.20 -20.83 19.06
C MET A 714 4.11 -19.81 19.76
N PRO A 715 5.37 -20.17 20.08
CA PRO A 715 6.41 -19.19 20.40
C PRO A 715 6.55 -18.15 19.28
N ILE A 716 6.89 -16.91 19.62
CA ILE A 716 6.82 -15.79 18.66
C ILE A 716 7.71 -16.01 17.43
N LYS A 717 8.95 -16.50 17.59
CA LYS A 717 9.82 -16.80 16.45
C LYS A 717 9.22 -17.89 15.55
N ASP A 718 8.68 -18.96 16.11
CA ASP A 718 8.00 -20.01 15.33
C ASP A 718 6.75 -19.45 14.61
N ALA A 719 6.02 -18.54 15.25
CA ALA A 719 4.82 -17.91 14.68
C ALA A 719 5.14 -16.98 13.50
N ILE A 720 6.31 -16.34 13.52
CA ILE A 720 6.85 -15.52 12.43
C ILE A 720 7.32 -16.41 11.28
N GLU A 721 8.05 -17.50 11.57
CA GLU A 721 8.63 -18.38 10.55
C GLU A 721 7.66 -19.41 9.94
N GLU A 722 6.41 -19.50 10.43
CA GLU A 722 5.42 -20.38 9.84
C GLU A 722 4.98 -19.85 8.47
N PRO A 723 5.09 -20.65 7.38
CA PRO A 723 4.85 -20.18 6.02
C PRO A 723 3.49 -19.52 5.83
N ARG A 724 3.53 -18.30 5.29
CA ARG A 724 2.36 -17.46 5.06
C ARG A 724 1.78 -17.66 3.66
N ILE A 725 0.51 -17.28 3.52
CA ILE A 725 -0.11 -17.03 2.22
C ILE A 725 -0.68 -15.61 2.16
N TYR A 726 -0.94 -15.15 0.94
CA TYR A 726 -1.68 -13.92 0.65
C TYR A 726 -2.60 -14.16 -0.55
N SER A 727 -3.85 -13.71 -0.45
CA SER A 727 -4.89 -13.96 -1.47
C SER A 727 -5.91 -12.82 -1.47
N ASN A 728 -5.66 -11.76 -2.22
CA ASN A 728 -6.56 -10.60 -2.29
C ASN A 728 -7.69 -10.77 -3.33
N SER A 729 -7.55 -11.70 -4.28
CA SER A 729 -8.52 -11.93 -5.35
C SER A 729 -8.54 -13.40 -5.79
N TYR A 730 -9.73 -13.92 -6.07
CA TYR A 730 -9.89 -15.26 -6.62
C TYR A 730 -9.34 -15.32 -8.06
N PRO A 731 -8.66 -16.41 -8.48
CA PRO A 731 -8.33 -17.61 -7.71
C PRO A 731 -6.93 -17.59 -7.07
N THR A 732 -6.21 -16.48 -7.12
CA THR A 732 -4.74 -16.46 -6.99
C THR A 732 -4.28 -16.41 -5.54
N ILE A 733 -3.44 -17.37 -5.15
CA ILE A 733 -2.76 -17.44 -3.85
C ILE A 733 -1.25 -17.28 -4.05
N ARG A 734 -0.70 -16.22 -3.45
CA ARG A 734 0.73 -16.08 -3.18
C ARG A 734 1.11 -16.88 -1.93
N TRP A 735 2.28 -17.49 -1.94
CA TRP A 735 2.68 -18.43 -0.89
C TRP A 735 4.18 -18.43 -0.63
N GLU A 736 4.55 -18.70 0.62
CA GLU A 736 5.95 -18.88 1.03
C GLU A 736 6.41 -20.35 0.91
N TYR A 737 7.73 -20.54 0.85
CA TYR A 737 8.32 -21.88 0.89
C TYR A 737 7.93 -22.61 2.18
N GLY A 738 7.57 -23.90 2.06
CA GLY A 738 7.23 -24.75 3.21
C GLY A 738 5.79 -25.28 3.18
N ILE A 739 4.94 -24.79 2.27
CA ILE A 739 3.61 -25.37 2.01
C ILE A 739 3.76 -26.62 1.11
N SER A 740 3.21 -27.75 1.56
CA SER A 740 3.41 -29.03 0.87
C SER A 740 2.67 -29.12 -0.47
N ASP A 741 3.26 -29.79 -1.46
CA ASP A 741 2.64 -30.06 -2.76
C ASP A 741 1.25 -30.72 -2.65
N THR A 742 1.05 -31.57 -1.63
CA THR A 742 -0.25 -32.23 -1.41
C THR A 742 -1.32 -31.23 -1.00
N VAL A 743 -1.01 -30.31 -0.10
CA VAL A 743 -1.93 -29.22 0.28
C VAL A 743 -2.24 -28.36 -0.93
N ARG A 744 -1.21 -27.99 -1.71
CA ARG A 744 -1.40 -27.15 -2.90
C ARG A 744 -2.32 -27.82 -3.93
N GLN A 745 -2.12 -29.10 -4.23
CA GLN A 745 -2.98 -29.87 -5.13
C GLN A 745 -4.43 -29.97 -4.62
N LEU A 746 -4.64 -30.15 -3.32
CA LEU A 746 -5.98 -30.21 -2.76
C LEU A 746 -6.72 -28.86 -2.89
N LEU A 747 -6.03 -27.74 -2.69
CA LEU A 747 -6.62 -26.41 -2.91
C LEU A 747 -6.89 -26.14 -4.39
N GLU A 748 -6.03 -26.61 -5.30
CA GLU A 748 -6.31 -26.56 -6.75
C GLU A 748 -7.55 -27.38 -7.13
N GLU A 749 -7.75 -28.55 -6.52
CA GLU A 749 -8.98 -29.35 -6.69
C GLU A 749 -10.23 -28.62 -6.18
N MET A 750 -10.08 -27.76 -5.17
CA MET A 750 -11.14 -26.86 -4.67
C MET A 750 -11.35 -25.62 -5.55
N GLY A 751 -10.49 -25.36 -6.54
CA GLY A 751 -10.64 -24.24 -7.49
C GLY A 751 -9.71 -23.04 -7.26
N HIS A 752 -8.77 -23.12 -6.31
CA HIS A 752 -7.72 -22.11 -6.11
C HIS A 752 -6.58 -22.26 -7.13
N ALA A 753 -5.77 -21.22 -7.30
CA ALA A 753 -4.59 -21.21 -8.15
C ALA A 753 -3.40 -20.62 -7.41
N TRP A 754 -2.26 -21.32 -7.41
CA TRP A 754 -1.04 -20.81 -6.78
C TRP A 754 -0.22 -19.98 -7.76
N GLU A 755 0.41 -18.91 -7.27
CA GLU A 755 1.51 -18.28 -8.00
C GLU A 755 2.60 -19.32 -8.30
N ALA A 756 3.23 -19.19 -9.47
CA ALA A 756 4.09 -20.24 -10.03
C ALA A 756 5.30 -20.57 -9.12
N ASN A 757 5.87 -19.55 -8.49
CA ASN A 757 7.00 -19.66 -7.58
C ASN A 757 6.60 -19.10 -6.21
N PRO A 758 7.11 -19.69 -5.12
CA PRO A 758 6.95 -19.08 -3.80
C PRO A 758 7.73 -17.77 -3.73
N THR A 759 7.24 -16.84 -2.92
CA THR A 759 7.85 -15.53 -2.67
C THR A 759 7.76 -15.20 -1.19
N GLU A 760 8.65 -14.33 -0.69
CA GLU A 760 8.62 -13.83 0.69
C GLU A 760 7.39 -12.93 0.92
N ILE A 761 6.69 -13.10 2.05
CA ILE A 761 5.47 -12.36 2.38
C ILE A 761 5.63 -11.61 3.71
N GLY A 762 6.05 -10.36 3.59
CA GLY A 762 6.28 -9.48 4.73
C GLY A 762 7.64 -9.69 5.38
N ASN A 763 7.82 -9.09 6.56
CA ASN A 763 9.01 -9.19 7.41
C ASN A 763 8.61 -8.75 8.83
N VAL A 764 8.11 -9.69 9.62
CA VAL A 764 7.49 -9.37 10.91
C VAL A 764 8.54 -9.07 11.99
N ASN A 765 8.39 -7.94 12.69
CA ASN A 765 9.12 -7.66 13.93
C ASN A 765 8.13 -7.59 15.10
N SER A 766 8.43 -8.30 16.19
CA SER A 766 7.47 -8.49 17.28
C SER A 766 8.15 -8.60 18.64
N ILE A 767 7.44 -8.19 19.68
CA ILE A 767 7.80 -8.38 21.09
C ILE A 767 6.61 -9.06 21.77
N VAL A 768 6.85 -10.15 22.48
CA VAL A 768 5.88 -10.78 23.40
C VAL A 768 6.31 -10.53 24.83
N LEU A 769 5.35 -10.15 25.68
CA LEU A 769 5.55 -9.94 27.10
C LEU A 769 5.03 -11.16 27.85
N ASP A 770 5.92 -11.86 28.57
CA ASP A 770 5.57 -13.02 29.38
C ASP A 770 6.29 -13.01 30.73
N GLU A 771 5.51 -13.14 31.82
CA GLU A 771 5.99 -13.17 33.21
C GLU A 771 7.04 -12.09 33.60
N GLY A 772 6.97 -10.90 32.99
CA GLY A 772 7.90 -9.79 33.24
C GLY A 772 9.17 -9.80 32.39
N MET A 773 9.24 -10.69 31.40
CA MET A 773 10.26 -10.73 30.36
C MET A 773 9.69 -10.20 29.04
N PHE A 774 10.52 -9.51 28.28
CA PHE A 774 10.32 -9.18 26.88
C PHE A 774 11.02 -10.23 26.03
N ILE A 775 10.29 -10.85 25.11
CA ILE A 775 10.80 -11.83 24.15
C ILE A 775 10.67 -11.19 22.77
N GLY A 776 11.80 -10.77 22.19
CA GLY A 776 11.85 -10.13 20.88
C GLY A 776 12.14 -11.14 19.78
N ALA A 777 11.50 -10.98 18.63
CA ALA A 777 11.79 -11.79 17.45
C ALA A 777 11.64 -10.98 16.16
N ALA A 778 12.68 -11.07 15.32
CA ALA A 778 12.73 -10.54 13.98
C ALA A 778 12.60 -11.67 12.93
N ASP A 779 12.03 -11.36 11.79
CA ASP A 779 11.77 -12.30 10.69
C ASP A 779 13.03 -12.61 9.86
N SER A 780 13.21 -13.88 9.49
CA SER A 780 14.41 -14.38 8.79
C SER A 780 14.48 -14.04 7.31
N THR A 781 13.44 -13.45 6.73
CA THR A 781 13.45 -12.92 5.35
C THR A 781 14.41 -11.73 5.17
N ARG A 782 14.92 -11.13 6.27
CA ARG A 782 15.93 -10.06 6.26
C ARG A 782 16.93 -10.25 7.41
N GLU A 783 17.85 -9.30 7.57
CA GLU A 783 18.85 -9.29 8.64
C GLU A 783 18.33 -8.70 9.97
N GLY A 784 17.01 -8.73 10.19
CA GLY A 784 16.41 -8.14 11.39
C GLY A 784 17.05 -8.68 12.67
N THR A 785 17.13 -7.83 13.69
CA THR A 785 17.84 -8.13 14.94
C THR A 785 16.98 -7.77 16.14
N ALA A 786 16.92 -8.66 17.13
CA ALA A 786 16.33 -8.42 18.44
C ALA A 786 17.44 -8.21 19.48
N ILE A 787 17.29 -7.20 20.34
CA ILE A 787 18.24 -6.92 21.43
C ILE A 787 17.45 -6.74 22.73
N GLY A 788 17.58 -7.71 23.63
CA GLY A 788 17.05 -7.69 24.98
C GLY A 788 17.97 -6.95 25.92
N LEU A 789 17.40 -6.11 26.78
CA LEU A 789 18.14 -5.37 27.79
C LEU A 789 17.76 -5.86 29.18
N SER A 790 18.78 -6.09 30.00
CA SER A 790 18.68 -6.45 31.40
C SER A 790 19.27 -5.34 32.28
N ALA A 791 19.07 -5.44 33.60
CA ALA A 791 19.51 -4.39 34.54
C ALA A 791 20.99 -3.99 34.43
N GLU A 792 21.87 -4.91 34.03
CA GLU A 792 23.31 -4.70 33.87
C GLU A 792 23.72 -3.88 32.64
N ASP A 793 22.83 -3.75 31.65
CA ASP A 793 23.10 -3.01 30.41
C ASP A 793 22.91 -1.50 30.57
N PHE A 794 22.17 -1.07 31.59
CA PHE A 794 21.86 0.34 31.80
C PHE A 794 23.04 1.08 32.43
N ILE A 795 23.39 2.23 31.86
CA ILE A 795 24.37 3.16 32.40
C ILE A 795 23.75 3.87 33.61
N SER A 796 23.73 3.15 34.73
CA SER A 796 23.08 3.55 35.97
C SER A 796 23.86 3.06 37.18
N ILE A 797 23.57 3.63 38.35
CA ILE A 797 24.18 3.14 39.60
C ILE A 797 23.74 1.71 39.90
N ASP A 798 22.51 1.33 39.55
CA ASP A 798 22.03 -0.03 39.74
C ASP A 798 22.60 -0.98 38.69
N GLY A 799 22.76 -0.54 37.43
CA GLY A 799 23.45 -1.30 36.40
C GLY A 799 24.91 -1.58 36.74
N LEU A 800 25.65 -0.59 37.26
CA LEU A 800 27.00 -0.82 37.79
C LEU A 800 27.00 -1.81 38.97
N LYS A 801 25.96 -1.85 39.81
CA LYS A 801 25.87 -2.86 40.89
C LYS A 801 25.62 -4.24 40.31
N SER A 802 24.68 -4.38 39.37
CA SER A 802 24.40 -5.64 38.68
C SER A 802 25.64 -6.15 37.96
N ARG A 803 26.39 -5.29 37.28
CA ARG A 803 27.67 -5.62 36.63
C ARG A 803 28.72 -6.11 37.62
N VAL A 804 28.78 -5.53 38.83
CA VAL A 804 29.64 -6.05 39.90
C VAL A 804 29.20 -7.46 40.32
N GLU A 805 27.90 -7.73 40.43
CA GLU A 805 27.38 -9.06 40.78
C GLU A 805 27.66 -10.10 39.68
N GLN A 806 27.50 -9.73 38.41
CA GLN A 806 27.83 -10.56 37.25
C GLN A 806 29.33 -10.87 37.17
N LEU A 807 30.20 -9.85 37.23
CA LEU A 807 31.65 -10.04 37.23
C LEU A 807 32.13 -10.87 38.42
N GLN A 808 31.40 -10.83 39.55
CA GLN A 808 31.67 -11.74 40.66
C GLN A 808 31.24 -13.19 40.34
N ALA A 809 30.08 -13.39 39.72
CA ALA A 809 29.60 -14.70 39.29
C ALA A 809 30.52 -15.35 38.24
N ASP A 810 31.15 -14.53 37.39
CA ASP A 810 32.09 -14.93 36.34
C ASP A 810 33.54 -15.12 36.84
N ASP A 811 33.77 -15.09 38.17
CA ASP A 811 35.08 -15.19 38.80
C ASP A 811 36.09 -14.08 38.38
N GLU A 812 35.61 -12.95 37.85
CA GLU A 812 36.42 -11.77 37.49
C GLU A 812 36.68 -10.84 38.70
N ILE A 813 35.86 -10.97 39.77
CA ILE A 813 36.08 -10.38 41.09
C ILE A 813 36.38 -11.51 42.09
N TYR A 814 37.64 -11.66 42.48
CA TYR A 814 38.14 -12.89 43.10
C TYR A 814 37.71 -13.12 44.56
N GLU A 815 37.28 -12.06 45.26
CA GLU A 815 36.90 -12.14 46.67
C GLU A 815 35.52 -11.51 46.91
N GLU A 816 34.59 -12.26 47.50
CA GLU A 816 33.20 -11.83 47.75
C GLU A 816 33.10 -10.48 48.50
N HIS A 817 34.05 -10.20 49.40
CA HIS A 817 34.04 -8.94 50.13
C HIS A 817 34.45 -7.72 49.29
N VAL A 818 35.16 -7.93 48.17
CA VAL A 818 35.49 -6.88 47.19
C VAL A 818 34.24 -6.47 46.42
N ALA A 819 33.44 -7.44 45.94
CA ALA A 819 32.15 -7.15 45.31
C ALA A 819 31.22 -6.39 46.27
N ARG A 820 31.10 -6.83 47.52
CA ARG A 820 30.31 -6.10 48.54
C ARG A 820 30.83 -4.68 48.80
N LEU A 821 32.13 -4.46 48.77
CA LEU A 821 32.73 -3.13 48.94
C LEU A 821 32.34 -2.20 47.79
N LEU A 822 32.46 -2.69 46.55
CA LEU A 822 32.07 -1.96 45.34
C LEU A 822 30.57 -1.60 45.36
N ILE A 823 29.70 -2.58 45.65
CA ILE A 823 28.25 -2.36 45.78
C ILE A 823 27.92 -1.35 46.89
N THR A 824 28.59 -1.42 48.03
CA THR A 824 28.39 -0.47 49.15
C THR A 824 28.77 0.96 48.73
N HIS A 825 29.85 1.09 47.97
CA HIS A 825 30.32 2.37 47.48
C HIS A 825 29.33 2.96 46.45
N LEU A 826 28.88 2.17 45.49
CA LEU A 826 27.83 2.54 44.53
C LEU A 826 26.50 2.89 45.21
N THR A 827 26.11 2.15 46.25
CA THR A 827 24.92 2.47 47.07
C THR A 827 25.03 3.86 47.71
N THR A 828 26.24 4.26 48.12
CA THR A 828 26.47 5.61 48.65
C THR A 828 26.35 6.67 47.56
N VAL A 829 26.83 6.39 46.35
CA VAL A 829 26.66 7.28 45.19
C VAL A 829 25.17 7.45 44.89
N GLY A 830 24.42 6.35 44.76
CA GLY A 830 22.97 6.36 44.51
C GLY A 830 22.20 7.15 45.58
N HIS A 831 22.52 6.95 46.86
CA HIS A 831 21.91 7.72 47.95
C HIS A 831 22.10 9.24 47.79
N TYR A 832 23.28 9.69 47.34
CA TYR A 832 23.48 11.12 47.09
C TYR A 832 22.74 11.62 45.84
N LYS A 833 22.67 10.80 44.78
CA LYS A 833 21.90 11.10 43.56
C LYS A 833 20.41 11.28 43.88
N GLU A 834 19.79 10.31 44.55
CA GLU A 834 18.37 10.32 44.96
C GLU A 834 18.00 11.49 45.88
N ASN A 835 18.97 12.01 46.65
CA ASN A 835 18.77 13.15 47.54
C ASN A 835 19.17 14.49 46.90
N GLU A 836 19.24 14.55 45.57
CA GLU A 836 19.55 15.76 44.77
C GLU A 836 20.89 16.43 45.17
N LYS A 837 21.88 15.64 45.61
CA LYS A 837 23.22 16.13 46.02
C LYS A 837 24.26 15.76 44.97
N MET A 838 24.11 16.28 43.76
CA MET A 838 24.90 15.86 42.61
C MET A 838 26.42 16.05 42.80
N ASP A 839 26.88 17.18 43.35
CA ASP A 839 28.29 17.39 43.68
C ASP A 839 28.89 16.28 44.56
N LYS A 840 28.09 15.69 45.44
CA LYS A 840 28.52 14.58 46.31
C LYS A 840 28.47 13.26 45.58
N ALA A 841 27.45 13.03 44.74
CA ALA A 841 27.35 11.84 43.91
C ALA A 841 28.57 11.75 42.98
N ILE A 842 28.86 12.82 42.22
CA ILE A 842 30.03 12.96 41.35
C ILE A 842 31.31 12.66 42.11
N LYS A 843 31.53 13.33 43.26
CA LYS A 843 32.74 13.11 44.08
C LYS A 843 32.88 11.66 44.57
N HIS A 844 31.78 11.01 44.95
CA HIS A 844 31.82 9.62 45.39
C HIS A 844 32.07 8.66 44.22
N LEU A 845 31.57 8.96 43.03
CA LEU A 845 31.81 8.20 41.81
C LEU A 845 33.26 8.35 41.33
N GLU A 846 33.85 9.55 41.39
CA GLU A 846 35.31 9.72 41.21
C GLU A 846 36.11 8.87 42.21
N GLY A 847 35.64 8.80 43.47
CA GLY A 847 36.23 7.94 44.49
C GLY A 847 36.08 6.45 44.20
N PHE A 848 35.02 6.05 43.48
CA PHE A 848 34.80 4.69 43.01
C PHE A 848 35.84 4.30 41.95
N LYS A 849 36.10 5.18 40.98
CA LYS A 849 37.17 4.97 39.98
C LYS A 849 38.53 4.74 40.64
N GLN A 850 38.89 5.59 41.61
CA GLN A 850 40.13 5.42 42.37
C GLN A 850 40.18 4.11 43.17
N LEU A 851 39.03 3.60 43.62
CA LEU A 851 38.93 2.30 44.28
C LEU A 851 39.16 1.17 43.28
N LEU A 852 38.61 1.25 42.07
CA LEU A 852 38.86 0.27 41.00
C LEU A 852 40.36 0.18 40.68
N ASP A 853 41.02 1.32 40.46
CA ASP A 853 42.48 1.37 40.21
C ASP A 853 43.27 0.65 41.32
N GLN A 854 42.87 0.84 42.59
CA GLN A 854 43.50 0.21 43.74
C GLN A 854 43.26 -1.30 43.79
N LEU A 855 42.06 -1.75 43.44
CA LEU A 855 41.69 -3.17 43.43
C LEU A 855 42.39 -3.92 42.27
N LYS A 856 42.51 -3.32 41.08
CA LYS A 856 43.31 -3.86 39.96
C LYS A 856 44.78 -3.95 40.36
N ALA A 857 45.35 -2.89 40.96
CA ALA A 857 46.73 -2.90 41.42
C ALA A 857 47.02 -3.91 42.56
N ALA A 858 45.98 -4.34 43.28
CA ALA A 858 46.07 -5.34 44.34
C ALA A 858 45.75 -6.77 43.86
N ASP A 859 45.60 -7.00 42.55
CA ASP A 859 45.18 -8.28 41.95
C ASP A 859 43.89 -8.83 42.60
N SER A 860 42.97 -7.95 42.99
CA SER A 860 41.69 -8.31 43.64
C SER A 860 40.52 -8.41 42.65
N ILE A 861 40.67 -7.81 41.48
CA ILE A 861 39.78 -7.90 40.32
C ILE A 861 40.62 -8.08 39.07
N SER A 862 40.04 -8.64 38.01
CA SER A 862 40.71 -8.78 36.73
C SER A 862 40.84 -7.44 35.97
N GLU A 863 41.63 -7.46 34.90
CA GLU A 863 41.71 -6.34 33.96
C GLU A 863 40.36 -6.07 33.28
N HIS A 864 39.62 -7.11 32.90
CA HIS A 864 38.31 -6.99 32.28
C HIS A 864 37.28 -6.36 33.23
N ALA A 865 37.19 -6.84 34.48
CA ALA A 865 36.28 -6.28 35.48
C ALA A 865 36.59 -4.80 35.76
N HIS A 866 37.88 -4.46 35.86
CA HIS A 866 38.29 -3.08 36.06
C HIS A 866 37.86 -2.17 34.92
N ASP A 867 38.22 -2.54 33.68
CA ASP A 867 37.99 -1.67 32.52
C ASP A 867 36.49 -1.51 32.26
N THR A 868 35.71 -2.57 32.47
CA THR A 868 34.23 -2.57 32.37
C THR A 868 33.60 -1.61 33.39
N LEU A 869 33.93 -1.75 34.68
CA LEU A 869 33.36 -0.90 35.73
C LEU A 869 33.87 0.54 35.66
N LEU A 870 35.09 0.74 35.15
CA LEU A 870 35.67 2.06 34.96
C LEU A 870 34.96 2.81 33.83
N SER A 871 34.72 2.15 32.68
CA SER A 871 33.98 2.73 31.55
C SER A 871 32.59 3.18 31.97
N GLY A 872 31.80 2.31 32.61
CA GLY A 872 30.45 2.67 33.06
C GLY A 872 30.44 3.78 34.12
N ALA A 873 31.49 3.88 34.96
CA ALA A 873 31.64 4.99 35.90
C ALA A 873 32.07 6.29 35.22
N GLU A 874 32.81 6.22 34.11
CA GLU A 874 33.19 7.37 33.28
C GLU A 874 32.00 7.91 32.50
N GLU A 875 31.24 7.04 31.85
CA GLU A 875 30.00 7.41 31.16
C GLU A 875 28.99 8.05 32.12
N LEU A 876 28.78 7.48 33.31
CA LEU A 876 27.93 8.10 34.33
C LEU A 876 28.42 9.47 34.79
N LEU A 877 29.75 9.68 34.83
CA LEU A 877 30.31 10.99 35.20
C LEU A 877 30.09 12.01 34.09
N ASP A 878 30.28 11.61 32.84
CA ASP A 878 30.06 12.47 31.68
C ASP A 878 28.58 12.83 31.56
N MET A 879 27.65 11.89 31.82
CA MET A 879 26.21 12.16 31.88
C MET A 879 25.79 13.12 32.99
N TRP A 880 26.54 13.21 34.10
CA TRP A 880 26.18 14.05 35.25
C TRP A 880 26.83 15.43 35.23
N GLN A 881 27.82 15.65 34.37
CA GLN A 881 28.57 16.90 34.23
C GLN A 881 27.95 17.81 33.19
#